data_AF-A0A1I2BXX8-F1
#
_entry.id   AF-A0A1I2BXX8-F1
#
_cell.length_a   1.000
_cell.length_b   1.000
_cell.length_c   1.000
_cell.angle_alpha   90.00
_cell.angle_beta   90.00
_cell.angle_gamma   90.00
#
_symmetry.space_group_name_H-M   'P 1'
#
loop_
_entity.id
_entity.type
_entity.pdbx_description
1 polymer ?
#
loop_
_entity_poly.entity_id
_entity_poly.type
_entity_poly.pdbx_seq_one_letter_code
_entity_poly.pdbx_strand_id
1 'polypeptide(L)'
;MVPTANDREGDDKVKVKLKAKWKGLTLALFVCTVVFTIGAYNVSAESTIVKGPYLLFEGQNTSMSVMWQTSDNQSNTIKWGTDTTYSLGQETVQTYGADNQHKYTITGLQPGTKYYYEVAGQTGSFVAAPANDATSVKFLSYGDSRTQPEYQDKVADLARKAYAEDPAYQSILLNSGDIASSDSESNWTAQYFVPESAYPQMHALQTEVPMMGARGNHEGVGSVYEKYYPYPYVDDFYWSFDYGPVHVSVIDEYADFKEGSAQYNWLENDLATTDKPWKIVMGHQPAWGAGTHENNTDVQEYIHPLLKKFGVPLYLNGHNHNYARAEVDGIEYLTSGGGGAPSYDVNPSWPNIVKADKSYFLTMFDVQGDTMKVTSKRIDGTEIETITVHNTTQEDLDIAKATLAADKDTLQTDVPESSVKLDLTAVDSKDANVDLSNANMSYKTDKPDLVSIASEGTVTVKKKPVFNESVQVWAEIYNAGEIVKSNTVTINVKNPDGLAEVTLASDHDTLTGDANSSAKLSLSAKDNLGAAMDLSSAEVKYKSSSDDIVAISADGIVTVKNKPLRATSVTIEAEVTVQGITVDSNKVSILVGSLPSGDSHLLISPIKSPYDDMEEKADGSLDMDSSDLEIIMEGSTDKPQQIGLRFAGLALPKGAKIVDAYVQFSVDEPDNNLNPFNVNIYAEAVANSLPDKPGNISSRVKSNDFVSWKDIPEWTVEHEAGPNQQTPNLASLVQQIVNMDDWKEGNAMTFLLTGQGTRSAESFEGAGNNADQVAHLYVVYTNADTTTPGDGGTPGNGGTPGNGGTPGNGGTPGNGGTPGNGGTPGNGGTPGNGSGTPGNGGTPVIPANPFKDVDSHYDWAKDAIAVLADKGIINGTTSTTFAPGKQITRADFMEMLVRMLDLKADVTSNFSDVKSSDYYYQALGVVKALGIANGTGDNEFNPRANISRQDMMVLMSRAMEVTGKLAMNGDPAELNGFKDKSKLAPYAVDAAADMVKAGIVQGSASVLNPTGQATRAETAQMIYRLYLLLQK
;
A
#
# COMPACT_ATOMS: atom_id res chain seq x y z
N MET A 1 -59.13 24.73 8.45
CA MET A 1 -59.68 25.50 9.58
C MET A 1 -58.68 26.60 9.95
N VAL A 2 -59.17 27.76 10.38
CA VAL A 2 -58.47 28.97 10.88
C VAL A 2 -58.37 28.83 12.44
N PRO A 3 -57.59 29.57 13.28
CA PRO A 3 -56.91 30.90 13.18
C PRO A 3 -55.41 30.94 13.69
N THR A 4 -54.64 32.04 13.85
CA THR A 4 -54.76 33.53 13.63
C THR A 4 -53.38 34.27 13.71
N ALA A 5 -53.24 35.38 12.94
CA ALA A 5 -52.70 36.73 13.28
C ALA A 5 -51.23 36.92 13.76
N ASN A 6 -50.50 38.05 13.56
CA ASN A 6 -50.64 39.35 12.84
C ASN A 6 -49.25 40.09 12.94
N ASP A 7 -48.89 41.22 12.30
CA ASP A 7 -49.21 41.92 11.02
C ASP A 7 -48.23 43.11 10.86
N ARG A 8 -47.68 43.38 9.65
CA ARG A 8 -47.52 44.74 8.99
C ARG A 8 -46.60 45.82 9.62
N GLU A 9 -46.16 46.90 8.94
CA GLU A 9 -46.11 47.47 7.56
C GLU A 9 -45.00 48.58 7.60
N GLY A 10 -44.50 49.24 6.55
CA GLY A 10 -44.91 49.44 5.15
C GLY A 10 -44.81 50.94 4.78
N ASP A 11 -43.93 51.30 3.85
CA ASP A 11 -43.63 52.69 3.39
C ASP A 11 -44.81 53.35 2.62
N ASP A 12 -45.00 54.69 2.68
CA ASP A 12 -44.83 55.60 1.52
C ASP A 12 -45.04 57.12 1.81
N LYS A 13 -44.68 57.97 0.83
CA LYS A 13 -44.41 59.42 0.93
C LYS A 13 -45.59 60.36 0.61
N VAL A 14 -45.64 61.54 1.27
CA VAL A 14 -46.14 62.82 0.66
C VAL A 14 -45.38 64.05 1.20
N LYS A 15 -45.02 65.01 0.33
CA LYS A 15 -44.42 66.33 0.68
C LYS A 15 -45.47 67.45 0.69
N VAL A 16 -45.45 68.35 1.69
CA VAL A 16 -45.94 69.75 1.55
C VAL A 16 -45.08 70.73 2.36
N LYS A 17 -44.75 71.90 1.78
CA LYS A 17 -43.95 73.00 2.40
C LYS A 17 -44.83 73.95 3.22
N LEU A 18 -44.24 74.62 4.22
CA LEU A 18 -44.77 75.86 4.82
C LEU A 18 -43.81 77.06 4.67
N LYS A 19 -44.35 78.28 4.81
CA LYS A 19 -43.86 79.52 4.17
C LYS A 19 -43.01 80.42 5.07
N ALA A 20 -42.17 81.24 4.43
CA ALA A 20 -41.37 82.30 5.07
C ALA A 20 -42.05 83.69 5.08
N LYS A 21 -41.58 84.60 5.95
CA LYS A 21 -41.59 86.09 5.89
C LYS A 21 -40.50 86.60 6.87
N TRP A 22 -39.41 87.27 6.43
CA TRP A 22 -39.27 88.74 6.23
C TRP A 22 -39.38 89.55 7.56
N LYS A 23 -38.46 90.44 8.01
CA LYS A 23 -37.39 91.25 7.38
C LYS A 23 -36.21 91.59 8.34
N GLY A 24 -35.00 91.74 7.79
CA GLY A 24 -34.17 92.97 7.83
C GLY A 24 -33.54 93.53 9.12
N LEU A 25 -32.23 93.87 9.01
CA LEU A 25 -31.48 94.91 9.72
C LEU A 25 -30.73 94.57 11.04
N THR A 26 -29.90 93.55 11.01
CA THR A 26 -28.54 93.49 11.61
C THR A 26 -27.91 92.21 11.03
N LEU A 27 -26.66 92.14 10.56
CA LEU A 27 -25.43 92.62 11.16
C LEU A 27 -24.35 92.82 10.07
N ALA A 28 -24.11 94.07 9.64
CA ALA A 28 -23.05 94.41 8.69
C ALA A 28 -21.61 94.30 9.29
N LEU A 29 -21.47 93.62 10.44
CA LEU A 29 -20.19 93.29 11.08
C LEU A 29 -19.74 91.84 10.85
N PHE A 30 -20.59 90.95 10.33
CA PHE A 30 -20.18 89.55 10.08
C PHE A 30 -19.51 89.36 8.71
N VAL A 31 -19.88 90.18 7.72
CA VAL A 31 -19.42 90.03 6.33
C VAL A 31 -17.96 90.43 6.14
N CYS A 32 -17.43 91.40 6.89
CA CYS A 32 -16.00 91.75 6.83
C CYS A 32 -15.08 90.73 7.54
N THR A 33 -15.58 89.98 8.51
CA THR A 33 -14.80 88.91 9.15
C THR A 33 -14.83 87.64 8.29
N VAL A 34 -15.99 87.23 7.76
CA VAL A 34 -16.10 86.05 6.90
C VAL A 34 -15.31 86.18 5.59
N VAL A 35 -15.14 87.39 5.04
CA VAL A 35 -14.29 87.61 3.86
C VAL A 35 -12.79 87.60 4.18
N PHE A 36 -12.38 87.74 5.45
CA PHE A 36 -10.98 87.58 5.87
C PHE A 36 -10.61 86.17 6.38
N THR A 37 -11.60 85.30 6.67
CA THR A 37 -11.36 83.89 7.04
C THR A 37 -11.66 82.87 5.93
N ILE A 38 -11.90 83.32 4.69
CA ILE A 38 -11.92 82.47 3.49
C ILE A 38 -10.60 82.61 2.69
N GLY A 39 -9.68 83.48 3.15
CA GLY A 39 -8.36 83.70 2.54
C GLY A 39 -7.24 82.76 3.00
N ALA A 40 -7.49 81.88 3.97
CA ALA A 40 -6.50 80.95 4.50
C ALA A 40 -7.17 79.69 5.07
N TYR A 41 -7.35 78.67 4.23
CA TYR A 41 -7.30 77.22 4.55
C TYR A 41 -7.42 76.39 3.26
N ASN A 42 -6.72 76.79 2.19
CA ASN A 42 -6.21 75.80 1.23
C ASN A 42 -4.95 75.19 1.84
N VAL A 43 -5.14 74.38 2.89
CA VAL A 43 -4.18 73.32 3.19
C VAL A 43 -4.43 72.29 2.09
N SER A 44 -3.55 72.28 1.08
CA SER A 44 -3.43 71.08 0.24
C SER A 44 -3.22 69.91 1.19
N ALA A 45 -4.01 68.84 1.06
CA ALA A 45 -3.66 67.59 1.70
C ALA A 45 -2.21 67.26 1.29
N GLU A 46 -1.39 66.79 2.24
CA GLU A 46 -0.03 66.37 1.90
C GLU A 46 -0.10 65.20 0.93
N SER A 47 0.72 65.23 -0.12
CA SER A 47 0.84 64.14 -1.09
C SER A 47 1.31 62.89 -0.34
N THR A 48 0.45 61.88 -0.28
CA THR A 48 0.71 60.62 0.44
C THR A 48 0.87 59.48 -0.54
N ILE A 49 1.78 58.55 -0.24
CA ILE A 49 1.89 57.30 -0.98
C ILE A 49 0.66 56.44 -0.67
N VAL A 50 -0.04 56.00 -1.73
CA VAL A 50 -1.20 55.11 -1.66
C VAL A 50 -0.86 53.66 -2.05
N LYS A 51 0.22 53.45 -2.81
CA LYS A 51 0.77 52.12 -3.14
C LYS A 51 2.30 52.18 -3.25
N GLY A 52 2.99 51.20 -2.70
CA GLY A 52 4.46 51.16 -2.63
C GLY A 52 5.04 51.94 -1.44
N PRO A 53 6.34 52.30 -1.49
CA PRO A 53 7.24 52.08 -2.62
C PRO A 53 7.54 50.58 -2.84
N TYR A 54 7.92 50.22 -4.05
CA TYR A 54 8.34 48.88 -4.43
C TYR A 54 9.45 48.94 -5.48
N LEU A 55 10.13 47.81 -5.67
CA LEU A 55 11.40 47.71 -6.40
C LEU A 55 11.28 46.81 -7.63
N LEU A 56 11.88 47.24 -8.75
CA LEU A 56 11.98 46.48 -10.01
C LEU A 56 13.43 46.42 -10.51
N PHE A 57 13.84 45.25 -11.00
CA PHE A 57 15.11 45.07 -11.70
C PHE A 57 14.86 44.88 -13.20
N GLU A 58 15.42 45.78 -14.01
CA GLU A 58 15.19 45.84 -15.46
C GLU A 58 16.39 45.30 -16.26
N GLY A 59 17.04 44.24 -15.76
CA GLY A 59 18.12 43.54 -16.45
C GLY A 59 19.49 44.23 -16.47
N GLN A 60 19.70 45.28 -15.67
CA GLN A 60 20.96 46.06 -15.64
C GLN A 60 21.51 46.16 -14.21
N ASN A 61 22.58 45.41 -13.91
CA ASN A 61 23.14 45.27 -12.55
C ASN A 61 23.71 46.54 -11.91
N THR A 62 23.92 47.59 -12.70
CA THR A 62 24.29 48.93 -12.22
C THR A 62 23.07 49.84 -12.00
N SER A 63 21.86 49.28 -11.93
CA SER A 63 20.62 50.03 -11.74
C SER A 63 19.56 49.33 -10.87
N MET A 64 18.62 50.12 -10.34
CA MET A 64 17.44 49.66 -9.62
C MET A 64 16.31 50.68 -9.82
N SER A 65 15.11 50.21 -10.17
CA SER A 65 13.94 51.07 -10.31
C SER A 65 13.09 51.06 -9.04
N VAL A 66 12.83 52.26 -8.52
CA VAL A 66 11.92 52.48 -7.39
C VAL A 66 10.61 53.04 -7.93
N MET A 67 9.49 52.45 -7.52
CA MET A 67 8.15 52.79 -7.97
C MET A 67 7.19 53.03 -6.82
N TRP A 68 6.28 53.98 -6.97
CA TRP A 68 5.22 54.28 -6.00
C TRP A 68 4.05 54.99 -6.67
N GLN A 69 2.91 55.10 -5.99
CA GLN A 69 1.73 55.83 -6.44
C GLN A 69 1.26 56.79 -5.36
N THR A 70 0.86 58.01 -5.73
CA THR A 70 0.43 59.07 -4.79
C THR A 70 -1.06 59.40 -4.85
N SER A 71 -1.57 59.99 -3.77
CA SER A 71 -2.95 60.47 -3.66
C SER A 71 -3.27 61.68 -4.55
N ASP A 72 -2.26 62.36 -5.08
CA ASP A 72 -2.37 63.49 -6.00
C ASP A 72 -1.30 63.43 -7.11
N ASN A 73 -1.37 64.37 -8.06
CA ASN A 73 -0.48 64.45 -9.21
C ASN A 73 0.81 65.28 -8.97
N GLN A 74 1.17 65.55 -7.71
CA GLN A 74 2.35 66.37 -7.40
C GLN A 74 3.64 65.56 -7.55
N SER A 75 4.72 66.22 -7.96
CA SER A 75 6.06 65.61 -7.99
C SER A 75 6.55 65.26 -6.58
N ASN A 76 7.31 64.18 -6.46
CA ASN A 76 7.89 63.72 -5.19
C ASN A 76 9.41 63.62 -5.31
N THR A 77 10.15 63.90 -4.23
CA THR A 77 11.60 63.73 -4.21
C THR A 77 11.97 62.34 -3.69
N ILE A 78 12.80 61.63 -4.45
CA ILE A 78 13.52 60.44 -3.99
C ILE A 78 14.95 60.82 -3.61
N LYS A 79 15.50 60.19 -2.57
CA LYS A 79 16.91 60.31 -2.15
C LYS A 79 17.51 58.92 -1.97
N TRP A 80 18.80 58.72 -2.22
CA TRP A 80 19.46 57.43 -2.04
C TRP A 80 20.94 57.53 -1.61
N GLY A 81 21.43 56.49 -0.94
CA GLY A 81 22.82 56.39 -0.47
C GLY A 81 23.20 54.98 -0.05
N THR A 82 24.48 54.75 0.26
CA THR A 82 24.95 53.50 0.92
C THR A 82 24.63 53.46 2.42
N ASP A 83 24.06 54.54 2.95
CA ASP A 83 23.58 54.68 4.31
C ASP A 83 22.32 55.58 4.35
N THR A 84 21.71 55.70 5.52
CA THR A 84 20.48 56.47 5.76
C THR A 84 20.68 58.00 5.77
N THR A 85 21.85 58.52 5.38
CA THR A 85 22.05 59.95 5.09
C THR A 85 21.71 60.31 3.64
N TYR A 86 21.53 59.31 2.77
CA TYR A 86 21.15 59.46 1.36
C TYR A 86 22.09 60.39 0.57
N SER A 87 23.38 60.29 0.85
CA SER A 87 24.41 61.23 0.37
C SER A 87 24.85 61.04 -1.09
N LEU A 88 24.37 60.01 -1.80
CA LEU A 88 24.79 59.72 -3.18
C LEU A 88 23.94 60.42 -4.23
N GLY A 89 22.67 60.70 -3.95
CA GLY A 89 21.84 61.46 -4.87
C GLY A 89 20.42 61.73 -4.38
N GLN A 90 19.76 62.66 -5.07
CA GLN A 90 18.34 62.96 -4.94
C GLN A 90 17.80 63.41 -6.30
N GLU A 91 16.52 63.14 -6.58
CA GLU A 91 15.86 63.57 -7.81
C GLU A 91 14.39 63.94 -7.55
N THR A 92 13.84 64.91 -8.30
CA THR A 92 12.42 65.29 -8.22
C THR A 92 11.64 64.64 -9.35
N VAL A 93 10.89 63.61 -9.00
CA VAL A 93 10.21 62.70 -9.90
C VAL A 93 8.79 63.21 -10.14
N GLN A 94 8.43 63.38 -11.42
CA GLN A 94 7.07 63.74 -11.84
C GLN A 94 6.19 62.49 -11.91
N THR A 95 4.88 62.67 -11.81
CA THR A 95 3.94 61.58 -12.11
C THR A 95 3.97 61.21 -13.59
N TYR A 96 3.80 59.93 -13.88
CA TYR A 96 3.55 59.39 -15.22
C TYR A 96 2.26 58.57 -15.24
N GLY A 97 1.76 58.25 -16.45
CA GLY A 97 0.47 57.60 -16.64
C GLY A 97 -0.72 58.48 -16.26
N ALA A 98 -1.89 57.87 -16.09
CA ALA A 98 -3.13 58.58 -15.75
C ALA A 98 -3.43 58.63 -14.23
N ASP A 99 -2.75 57.79 -13.43
CA ASP A 99 -3.16 57.46 -12.06
C ASP A 99 -2.11 57.82 -11.00
N ASN A 100 -1.38 58.92 -11.18
CA ASN A 100 -0.39 59.44 -10.23
C ASN A 100 0.74 58.45 -9.86
N GLN A 101 1.21 57.65 -10.83
CA GLN A 101 2.36 56.78 -10.62
C GLN A 101 3.68 57.54 -10.74
N HIS A 102 4.70 57.07 -10.04
CA HIS A 102 6.07 57.55 -10.15
C HIS A 102 6.99 56.34 -10.37
N LYS A 103 7.99 56.50 -11.24
CA LYS A 103 9.07 55.53 -11.48
C LYS A 103 10.38 56.29 -11.56
N TYR A 104 11.40 55.84 -10.84
CA TYR A 104 12.75 56.38 -10.96
C TYR A 104 13.80 55.28 -10.92
N THR A 105 14.59 55.21 -11.99
CA THR A 105 15.71 54.28 -12.12
C THR A 105 16.98 54.92 -11.58
N ILE A 106 17.42 54.47 -10.40
CA ILE A 106 18.73 54.82 -9.87
C ILE A 106 19.77 54.09 -10.72
N THR A 107 20.79 54.80 -11.22
CA THR A 107 21.83 54.26 -12.12
C THR A 107 23.23 54.52 -11.56
N GLY A 108 24.24 53.83 -12.11
CA GLY A 108 25.63 53.93 -11.65
C GLY A 108 25.91 53.22 -10.33
N LEU A 109 25.02 52.30 -9.94
CA LEU A 109 25.17 51.46 -8.75
C LEU A 109 26.40 50.56 -8.89
N GLN A 110 27.03 50.24 -7.76
CA GLN A 110 28.06 49.22 -7.68
C GLN A 110 27.38 47.85 -7.49
N PRO A 111 27.64 46.85 -8.34
CA PRO A 111 27.04 45.52 -8.22
C PRO A 111 27.26 44.90 -6.82
N GLY A 112 26.28 44.16 -6.32
CA GLY A 112 26.32 43.53 -4.98
C GLY A 112 26.37 44.50 -3.78
N THR A 113 26.22 45.82 -3.99
CA THR A 113 26.29 46.81 -2.90
C THR A 113 24.90 47.13 -2.36
N LYS A 114 24.78 47.26 -1.03
CA LYS A 114 23.54 47.67 -0.38
C LYS A 114 23.34 49.19 -0.42
N TYR A 115 22.12 49.60 -0.77
CA TYR A 115 21.66 50.98 -0.81
C TYR A 115 20.41 51.16 0.05
N TYR A 116 20.21 52.38 0.52
CA TYR A 116 19.03 52.86 1.23
C TYR A 116 18.40 53.99 0.42
N TYR A 117 17.08 54.10 0.44
CA TYR A 117 16.35 55.17 -0.21
C TYR A 117 15.20 55.72 0.65
N GLU A 118 14.82 56.97 0.39
CA GLU A 118 13.67 57.63 0.99
C GLU A 118 12.84 58.28 -0.12
N VAL A 119 11.51 58.11 -0.06
CA VAL A 119 10.57 58.78 -0.94
C VAL A 119 9.30 59.17 -0.17
N ALA A 120 8.91 60.45 -0.23
CA ALA A 120 7.78 61.02 0.49
C ALA A 120 7.67 60.62 1.99
N GLY A 121 8.82 60.46 2.65
CA GLY A 121 8.90 60.07 4.07
C GLY A 121 8.85 58.57 4.35
N GLN A 122 8.60 57.71 3.36
CA GLN A 122 8.77 56.27 3.48
C GLN A 122 10.19 55.86 3.07
N THR A 123 10.75 54.86 3.74
CA THR A 123 12.14 54.41 3.58
C THR A 123 12.22 52.96 3.16
N GLY A 124 13.18 52.62 2.30
CA GLY A 124 13.48 51.23 1.93
C GLY A 124 14.98 50.98 1.75
N SER A 125 15.33 49.76 1.35
CA SER A 125 16.71 49.39 1.03
C SER A 125 16.75 48.33 -0.07
N PHE A 126 17.87 48.14 -0.74
CA PHE A 126 18.04 47.03 -1.67
C PHE A 126 19.52 46.70 -1.83
N VAL A 127 19.83 45.52 -2.34
CA VAL A 127 21.18 45.19 -2.84
C VAL A 127 21.14 45.28 -4.36
N ALA A 128 22.08 46.01 -4.96
CA ALA A 128 22.23 46.03 -6.41
C ALA A 128 22.59 44.62 -6.90
N ALA A 129 22.12 44.22 -8.08
CA ALA A 129 22.34 42.86 -8.58
C ALA A 129 23.84 42.51 -8.65
N PRO A 130 24.23 41.22 -8.60
CA PRO A 130 25.63 40.80 -8.68
C PRO A 130 26.32 41.27 -9.97
N ALA A 131 27.65 41.26 -9.94
CA ALA A 131 28.46 41.47 -11.15
C ALA A 131 28.14 40.38 -12.19
N ASN A 132 28.24 40.70 -13.49
CA ASN A 132 27.87 39.78 -14.58
C ASN A 132 28.79 38.54 -14.67
N ASP A 133 29.94 38.58 -13.99
CA ASP A 133 30.94 37.53 -13.85
C ASP A 133 30.92 36.85 -12.46
N ALA A 134 29.92 37.15 -11.62
CA ALA A 134 29.75 36.50 -10.33
C ALA A 134 29.46 35.00 -10.50
N THR A 135 30.15 34.14 -9.77
CA THR A 135 30.02 32.66 -9.84
C THR A 135 29.01 32.07 -8.86
N SER A 136 28.30 32.92 -8.10
CA SER A 136 27.32 32.52 -7.11
C SER A 136 26.25 33.60 -6.91
N VAL A 137 25.02 33.20 -6.65
CA VAL A 137 23.92 34.09 -6.27
C VAL A 137 22.87 33.36 -5.45
N LYS A 138 22.22 34.06 -4.53
CA LYS A 138 21.04 33.54 -3.83
C LYS A 138 19.81 34.35 -4.20
N PHE A 139 18.64 33.73 -4.21
CA PHE A 139 17.36 34.39 -4.53
C PHE A 139 16.16 33.64 -3.97
N LEU A 140 14.97 34.24 -4.10
CA LEU A 140 13.73 33.79 -3.48
C LEU A 140 12.62 33.56 -4.53
N SER A 141 11.63 32.73 -4.21
CA SER A 141 10.39 32.61 -4.99
C SER A 141 9.15 32.25 -4.16
N TYR A 142 8.03 32.85 -4.57
CA TYR A 142 6.65 32.39 -4.30
C TYR A 142 5.72 32.96 -5.40
N GLY A 143 4.66 32.24 -5.77
CA GLY A 143 3.57 32.73 -6.64
C GLY A 143 2.21 32.53 -5.99
N ASP A 144 1.13 32.84 -6.72
CA ASP A 144 -0.27 32.57 -6.30
C ASP A 144 -0.59 33.21 -4.94
N SER A 145 -0.49 34.55 -4.88
CA SER A 145 -0.52 35.28 -3.62
C SER A 145 -1.94 35.74 -3.25
N ARG A 146 -2.62 36.37 -4.21
CA ARG A 146 -4.06 36.65 -4.25
C ARG A 146 -4.75 36.91 -2.90
N THR A 147 -5.71 36.06 -2.52
CA THR A 147 -6.87 36.48 -1.71
C THR A 147 -6.64 36.54 -0.20
N GLN A 148 -5.47 36.14 0.30
CA GLN A 148 -5.23 35.99 1.75
C GLN A 148 -3.91 36.66 2.19
N PRO A 149 -3.88 38.01 2.25
CA PRO A 149 -2.69 38.75 2.66
C PRO A 149 -2.15 38.36 4.05
N GLU A 150 -2.97 37.78 4.93
CA GLU A 150 -2.53 37.26 6.23
C GLU A 150 -1.65 36.00 6.14
N TYR A 151 -1.57 35.35 4.98
CA TYR A 151 -0.60 34.28 4.69
C TYR A 151 0.58 34.82 3.88
N GLN A 152 0.35 35.75 2.94
CA GLN A 152 1.44 36.41 2.22
C GLN A 152 2.36 37.20 3.17
N ASP A 153 1.84 37.83 4.23
CA ASP A 153 2.65 38.48 5.26
C ASP A 153 3.54 37.49 6.03
N LYS A 154 3.12 36.23 6.18
CA LYS A 154 3.95 35.16 6.81
C LYS A 154 4.99 34.60 5.85
N VAL A 155 4.68 34.48 4.56
CA VAL A 155 5.67 34.14 3.52
C VAL A 155 6.71 35.26 3.41
N ALA A 156 6.27 36.52 3.52
CA ALA A 156 7.16 37.67 3.59
C ALA A 156 8.02 37.65 4.87
N ASP A 157 7.45 37.45 6.06
CA ASP A 157 8.19 37.28 7.32
C ASP A 157 9.29 36.21 7.22
N LEU A 158 8.99 35.08 6.56
CA LEU A 158 9.94 34.00 6.29
C LEU A 158 11.07 34.46 5.34
N ALA A 159 10.77 35.24 4.31
CA ALA A 159 11.77 35.84 3.42
C ALA A 159 12.67 36.83 4.17
N ARG A 160 12.08 37.69 5.01
CA ARG A 160 12.83 38.67 5.82
C ARG A 160 13.74 37.98 6.84
N LYS A 161 13.30 36.87 7.42
CA LYS A 161 14.15 36.01 8.27
C LYS A 161 15.30 35.40 7.48
N ALA A 162 15.04 34.87 6.28
CA ALA A 162 16.08 34.27 5.44
C ALA A 162 17.23 35.26 5.15
N TYR A 163 16.94 36.52 4.82
CA TYR A 163 17.99 37.53 4.62
C TYR A 163 18.46 38.29 5.86
N ALA A 164 17.79 38.12 7.00
CA ALA A 164 18.35 38.51 8.30
C ALA A 164 19.38 37.48 8.79
N GLU A 165 19.20 36.19 8.47
CA GLU A 165 20.15 35.11 8.75
C GLU A 165 21.33 35.10 7.75
N ASP A 166 21.04 35.21 6.45
CA ASP A 166 22.04 35.28 5.37
C ASP A 166 21.72 36.44 4.40
N PRO A 167 22.38 37.60 4.57
CA PRO A 167 22.13 38.80 3.75
C PRO A 167 22.23 38.63 2.24
N ALA A 168 22.83 37.54 1.73
CA ALA A 168 22.86 37.23 0.31
C ALA A 168 21.46 36.97 -0.29
N TYR A 169 20.46 36.63 0.53
CA TYR A 169 19.06 36.49 0.09
C TYR A 169 18.31 37.82 -0.05
N GLN A 170 18.88 38.97 0.35
CA GLN A 170 18.27 40.28 0.08
C GLN A 170 18.59 40.73 -1.36
N SER A 171 18.14 39.96 -2.34
CA SER A 171 18.63 40.03 -3.72
C SER A 171 17.51 40.26 -4.75
N ILE A 172 16.72 39.23 -5.03
CA ILE A 172 15.66 39.20 -6.03
C ILE A 172 14.61 38.16 -5.64
N LEU A 173 13.34 38.47 -5.92
CA LEU A 173 12.22 37.56 -5.76
C LEU A 173 11.56 37.26 -7.12
N LEU A 174 11.47 35.98 -7.46
CA LEU A 174 10.78 35.47 -8.65
C LEU A 174 9.34 35.09 -8.29
N ASN A 175 8.36 35.79 -8.84
CA ASN A 175 6.94 35.56 -8.59
C ASN A 175 6.27 34.89 -9.79
N SER A 176 5.80 33.65 -9.62
CA SER A 176 5.25 32.84 -10.72
C SER A 176 3.81 33.20 -11.11
N GLY A 177 3.40 34.45 -10.96
CA GLY A 177 2.09 34.97 -11.38
C GLY A 177 0.99 34.83 -10.34
N ASP A 178 -0.22 35.27 -10.70
CA ASP A 178 -1.40 35.34 -9.84
C ASP A 178 -1.12 36.18 -8.57
N ILE A 179 -0.79 37.45 -8.80
CA ILE A 179 -0.46 38.42 -7.76
C ILE A 179 -1.74 38.88 -7.05
N ALA A 180 -2.81 39.11 -7.82
CA ALA A 180 -4.13 39.48 -7.32
C ALA A 180 -5.22 38.61 -7.95
N SER A 181 -6.39 38.50 -7.33
CA SER A 181 -7.48 37.65 -7.83
C SER A 181 -8.21 38.16 -9.08
N SER A 182 -7.76 39.26 -9.69
CA SER A 182 -8.21 39.75 -11.01
C SER A 182 -7.31 40.90 -11.49
N ASP A 183 -7.33 41.17 -12.78
CA ASP A 183 -6.90 42.43 -13.43
C ASP A 183 -7.79 43.64 -13.04
N SER A 184 -7.83 43.99 -11.75
CA SER A 184 -8.59 45.14 -11.26
C SER A 184 -7.89 45.87 -10.12
N GLU A 185 -7.90 47.20 -10.21
CA GLU A 185 -7.37 48.14 -9.21
C GLU A 185 -7.81 47.83 -7.78
N SER A 186 -9.06 47.44 -7.59
CA SER A 186 -9.62 47.13 -6.27
C SER A 186 -8.98 45.88 -5.66
N ASN A 187 -8.79 44.81 -6.44
CA ASN A 187 -8.18 43.58 -5.92
C ASN A 187 -6.69 43.79 -5.65
N TRP A 188 -5.97 44.41 -6.58
CA TRP A 188 -4.57 44.79 -6.39
C TRP A 188 -4.33 45.65 -5.14
N THR A 189 -5.23 46.59 -4.83
CA THR A 189 -5.14 47.41 -3.61
C THR A 189 -5.50 46.62 -2.35
N ALA A 190 -6.51 45.74 -2.41
CA ALA A 190 -7.00 45.00 -1.25
C ALA A 190 -6.15 43.77 -0.88
N GLN A 191 -5.29 43.31 -1.80
CA GLN A 191 -4.56 42.04 -1.69
C GLN A 191 -3.04 42.21 -1.71
N TYR A 192 -2.51 43.05 -2.61
CA TYR A 192 -1.06 43.18 -2.80
C TYR A 192 -0.50 44.50 -2.22
N PHE A 193 -1.08 45.64 -2.58
CA PHE A 193 -0.70 46.96 -2.07
C PHE A 193 -1.47 47.32 -0.79
N VAL A 194 -1.45 46.40 0.16
CA VAL A 194 -2.14 46.52 1.45
C VAL A 194 -1.43 47.50 2.41
N PRO A 195 -2.13 48.12 3.37
CA PRO A 195 -1.52 49.06 4.30
C PRO A 195 -0.47 48.40 5.22
N GLU A 196 0.69 49.05 5.39
CA GLU A 196 1.76 48.66 6.31
C GLU A 196 1.24 48.34 7.73
N SER A 197 0.27 49.13 8.22
CA SER A 197 -0.31 48.96 9.55
C SER A 197 -1.12 47.67 9.75
N ALA A 198 -1.45 46.96 8.66
CA ALA A 198 -2.13 45.67 8.69
C ALA A 198 -1.18 44.51 8.38
N TYR A 199 -0.29 44.67 7.40
CA TYR A 199 0.62 43.63 6.90
C TYR A 199 2.04 44.21 6.70
N PRO A 200 2.79 44.41 7.80
CA PRO A 200 4.05 45.15 7.77
C PRO A 200 5.19 44.37 7.10
N GLN A 201 5.12 43.03 7.04
CA GLN A 201 6.16 42.21 6.43
C GLN A 201 6.02 42.20 4.91
N MET A 202 4.79 42.18 4.39
CA MET A 202 4.52 42.39 2.96
C MET A 202 5.06 43.73 2.48
N HIS A 203 4.71 44.81 3.19
CA HIS A 203 5.16 46.16 2.85
C HIS A 203 6.69 46.27 2.92
N ALA A 204 7.31 45.77 4.01
CA ALA A 204 8.75 45.77 4.13
C ALA A 204 9.44 44.95 3.03
N LEU A 205 8.91 43.78 2.65
CA LEU A 205 9.49 43.00 1.55
C LEU A 205 9.45 43.75 0.21
N GLN A 206 8.33 44.43 -0.10
CA GLN A 206 8.20 45.27 -1.29
C GLN A 206 9.24 46.41 -1.31
N THR A 207 9.55 47.01 -0.16
CA THR A 207 10.57 48.07 -0.02
C THR A 207 12.01 47.57 0.16
N GLU A 208 12.21 46.26 0.32
CA GLU A 208 13.51 45.64 0.65
C GLU A 208 14.07 44.70 -0.43
N VAL A 209 13.23 44.13 -1.31
CA VAL A 209 13.63 43.18 -2.36
C VAL A 209 12.87 43.46 -3.67
N PRO A 210 13.54 43.56 -4.84
CA PRO A 210 12.88 43.71 -6.13
C PRO A 210 12.17 42.42 -6.53
N MET A 211 10.96 42.55 -7.10
CA MET A 211 10.14 41.43 -7.57
C MET A 211 10.07 41.43 -9.09
N MET A 212 10.37 40.27 -9.68
CA MET A 212 10.26 39.96 -11.11
C MET A 212 9.24 38.82 -11.22
N GLY A 213 8.36 38.83 -12.21
CA GLY A 213 7.31 37.83 -12.27
C GLY A 213 6.81 37.48 -13.65
N ALA A 214 6.07 36.38 -13.70
CA ALA A 214 5.24 35.96 -14.83
C ALA A 214 3.82 36.55 -14.69
N ARG A 215 3.04 36.49 -15.77
CA ARG A 215 1.61 36.83 -15.80
C ARG A 215 0.81 35.55 -15.52
N GLY A 216 -0.13 35.58 -14.58
CA GLY A 216 -1.06 34.47 -14.31
C GLY A 216 -2.44 34.67 -14.93
N ASN A 217 -3.32 33.66 -14.85
CA ASN A 217 -4.66 33.77 -15.43
C ASN A 217 -5.55 34.80 -14.71
N HIS A 218 -5.28 35.11 -13.44
CA HIS A 218 -6.01 36.18 -12.76
C HIS A 218 -5.58 37.58 -13.20
N GLU A 219 -4.38 37.75 -13.78
CA GLU A 219 -3.97 39.02 -14.40
C GLU A 219 -4.71 39.34 -15.72
N GLY A 220 -5.64 38.49 -16.17
CA GLY A 220 -6.66 38.87 -17.16
C GLY A 220 -6.08 39.30 -18.51
N VAL A 221 -6.27 40.56 -18.91
CA VAL A 221 -5.66 41.13 -20.13
C VAL A 221 -4.31 41.83 -19.86
N GLY A 222 -3.83 41.78 -18.61
CA GLY A 222 -2.55 42.33 -18.18
C GLY A 222 -2.53 43.85 -17.96
N SER A 223 -3.69 44.53 -17.97
CA SER A 223 -3.75 46.00 -17.98
C SER A 223 -3.33 46.66 -16.65
N VAL A 224 -3.67 46.04 -15.53
CA VAL A 224 -3.22 46.44 -14.19
C VAL A 224 -1.85 45.84 -13.88
N TYR A 225 -1.56 44.66 -14.44
CA TYR A 225 -0.25 44.02 -14.34
C TYR A 225 0.86 44.86 -14.98
N GLU A 226 0.76 45.22 -16.26
CA GLU A 226 1.73 46.09 -16.97
C GLU A 226 1.94 47.42 -16.23
N LYS A 227 0.84 47.98 -15.71
CA LYS A 227 0.83 49.25 -15.00
C LYS A 227 1.69 49.20 -13.72
N TYR A 228 1.69 48.11 -12.97
CA TYR A 228 2.48 47.98 -11.73
C TYR A 228 3.81 47.25 -11.95
N TYR A 229 3.93 46.44 -13.00
CA TYR A 229 5.13 45.73 -13.42
C TYR A 229 5.48 46.02 -14.88
N PRO A 230 5.90 47.26 -15.21
CA PRO A 230 6.38 47.60 -16.55
C PRO A 230 7.83 47.13 -16.72
N TYR A 231 8.02 45.82 -16.87
CA TYR A 231 9.28 45.19 -17.26
C TYR A 231 9.62 45.53 -18.73
N PRO A 232 10.88 45.35 -19.18
CA PRO A 232 11.26 45.51 -20.60
C PRO A 232 10.76 44.33 -21.45
N TYR A 233 9.44 44.24 -21.64
CA TYR A 233 8.79 43.23 -22.48
C TYR A 233 9.25 43.29 -23.94
N VAL A 234 9.34 42.11 -24.59
CA VAL A 234 9.73 41.98 -26.00
C VAL A 234 8.52 42.14 -26.91
N ASP A 235 7.47 41.36 -26.64
CA ASP A 235 6.09 41.52 -27.10
C ASP A 235 5.19 40.86 -26.03
N ASP A 236 3.88 41.16 -26.03
CA ASP A 236 2.96 40.76 -24.95
C ASP A 236 3.58 40.94 -23.53
N PHE A 237 3.76 39.86 -22.76
CA PHE A 237 4.35 39.89 -21.41
C PHE A 237 5.61 39.02 -21.25
N TYR A 238 6.25 38.57 -22.34
CA TYR A 238 7.46 37.74 -22.29
C TYR A 238 8.75 38.56 -22.41
N TRP A 239 9.78 38.15 -21.65
CA TRP A 239 11.06 38.87 -21.54
C TRP A 239 12.15 38.04 -20.84
N SER A 240 13.39 38.49 -20.86
CA SER A 240 14.51 37.82 -20.15
C SER A 240 15.45 38.81 -19.46
N PHE A 241 16.22 38.33 -18.48
CA PHE A 241 17.25 39.10 -17.80
C PHE A 241 18.38 38.23 -17.22
N ASP A 242 19.56 38.83 -17.09
CA ASP A 242 20.70 38.26 -16.38
C ASP A 242 20.75 38.76 -14.92
N TYR A 243 21.05 37.85 -13.99
CA TYR A 243 21.23 38.16 -12.58
C TYR A 243 22.44 37.37 -12.02
N GLY A 244 23.64 37.92 -12.24
CA GLY A 244 24.90 37.25 -11.93
C GLY A 244 25.15 36.04 -12.84
N PRO A 245 25.34 34.81 -12.31
CA PRO A 245 25.55 33.60 -13.11
C PRO A 245 24.26 33.01 -13.69
N VAL A 246 23.08 33.59 -13.41
CA VAL A 246 21.77 33.06 -13.81
C VAL A 246 21.16 33.94 -14.89
N HIS A 247 20.70 33.31 -15.96
CA HIS A 247 19.80 33.88 -16.96
C HIS A 247 18.37 33.37 -16.70
N VAL A 248 17.40 34.28 -16.68
CA VAL A 248 15.98 33.96 -16.47
C VAL A 248 15.19 34.41 -17.68
N SER A 249 14.52 33.47 -18.35
CA SER A 249 13.57 33.74 -19.43
C SER A 249 12.15 33.57 -18.88
N VAL A 250 11.32 34.61 -18.99
CA VAL A 250 9.94 34.63 -18.53
C VAL A 250 9.00 34.53 -19.74
N ILE A 251 8.13 33.53 -19.74
CA ILE A 251 7.14 33.31 -20.80
C ILE A 251 5.74 33.82 -20.39
N ASP A 252 4.97 34.24 -21.38
CA ASP A 252 3.53 34.52 -21.25
C ASP A 252 2.72 33.39 -21.91
N GLU A 253 2.20 32.50 -21.08
CA GLU A 253 1.36 31.36 -21.49
C GLU A 253 -0.04 31.78 -21.95
N TYR A 254 -0.39 33.06 -21.82
CA TYR A 254 -1.64 33.64 -22.31
C TYR A 254 -1.48 34.36 -23.66
N ALA A 255 -0.25 34.37 -24.20
CA ALA A 255 0.06 34.68 -25.58
C ALA A 255 0.35 33.38 -26.37
N ASP A 256 0.56 33.45 -27.69
CA ASP A 256 0.88 32.26 -28.49
C ASP A 256 2.37 31.87 -28.33
N PHE A 257 2.63 30.71 -27.73
CA PHE A 257 3.97 30.15 -27.53
C PHE A 257 4.19 28.80 -28.26
N LYS A 258 3.32 28.45 -29.21
CA LYS A 258 3.44 27.20 -29.99
C LYS A 258 4.58 27.27 -31.00
N GLU A 259 5.04 26.12 -31.49
CA GLU A 259 6.17 26.04 -32.44
C GLU A 259 5.99 27.00 -33.63
N GLY A 260 6.97 27.87 -33.83
CA GLY A 260 6.98 28.89 -34.89
C GLY A 260 6.28 30.22 -34.55
N SER A 261 5.68 30.37 -33.37
CA SER A 261 5.15 31.67 -32.90
C SER A 261 6.26 32.71 -32.65
N ALA A 262 5.89 33.98 -32.50
CA ALA A 262 6.85 35.04 -32.17
C ALA A 262 7.58 34.75 -30.84
N GLN A 263 6.85 34.33 -29.82
CA GLN A 263 7.38 33.99 -28.51
C GLN A 263 8.25 32.73 -28.54
N TYR A 264 7.84 31.68 -29.26
CA TYR A 264 8.62 30.45 -29.39
C TYR A 264 9.98 30.71 -30.03
N ASN A 265 9.99 31.43 -31.17
CA ASN A 265 11.22 31.77 -31.88
C ASN A 265 12.11 32.72 -31.05
N TRP A 266 11.50 33.62 -30.25
CA TRP A 266 12.24 34.45 -29.30
C TRP A 266 12.92 33.60 -28.22
N LEU A 267 12.19 32.71 -27.54
CA LEU A 267 12.73 31.86 -26.46
C LEU A 267 13.83 30.93 -26.97
N GLU A 268 13.65 30.34 -28.16
CA GLU A 268 14.70 29.55 -28.82
C GLU A 268 15.98 30.37 -29.02
N ASN A 269 15.87 31.61 -29.51
CA ASN A 269 17.03 32.48 -29.71
C ASN A 269 17.65 32.97 -28.38
N ASP A 270 16.84 33.30 -27.39
CA ASP A 270 17.23 33.75 -26.05
C ASP A 270 18.10 32.68 -25.36
N LEU A 271 17.57 31.45 -25.26
CA LEU A 271 18.28 30.30 -24.67
C LEU A 271 19.52 29.84 -25.46
N ALA A 272 19.56 30.13 -26.77
CA ALA A 272 20.69 29.84 -27.65
C ALA A 272 21.81 30.90 -27.61
N THR A 273 21.52 32.14 -27.17
CA THR A 273 22.46 33.26 -27.23
C THR A 273 22.98 33.73 -25.87
N THR A 274 22.33 33.36 -24.76
CA THR A 274 22.85 33.61 -23.41
C THR A 274 24.17 32.88 -23.14
N ASP A 275 25.12 33.57 -22.51
CA ASP A 275 26.43 33.04 -22.08
C ASP A 275 26.46 32.57 -20.62
N LYS A 276 25.32 32.68 -19.92
CA LYS A 276 25.24 32.34 -18.50
C LYS A 276 25.25 30.83 -18.27
N PRO A 277 25.99 30.35 -17.26
CA PRO A 277 26.01 28.94 -16.93
C PRO A 277 24.63 28.43 -16.50
N TRP A 278 23.88 29.21 -15.73
CA TRP A 278 22.55 28.80 -15.26
C TRP A 278 21.45 29.43 -16.08
N LYS A 279 20.46 28.61 -16.44
CA LYS A 279 19.25 29.03 -17.15
C LYS A 279 18.03 28.61 -16.34
N ILE A 280 17.05 29.49 -16.22
CA ILE A 280 15.74 29.20 -15.62
C ILE A 280 14.69 29.71 -16.59
N VAL A 281 13.71 28.88 -16.92
CA VAL A 281 12.50 29.35 -17.62
C VAL A 281 11.36 29.44 -16.61
N MET A 282 10.67 30.57 -16.57
CA MET A 282 9.57 30.81 -15.65
C MET A 282 8.27 31.08 -16.41
N GLY A 283 7.23 30.34 -16.05
CA GLY A 283 5.85 30.55 -16.49
C GLY A 283 4.90 30.65 -15.31
N HIS A 284 3.60 30.47 -15.54
CA HIS A 284 2.59 30.43 -14.48
C HIS A 284 2.04 29.01 -14.29
N GLN A 285 1.72 28.28 -15.35
CA GLN A 285 1.11 26.96 -15.27
C GLN A 285 2.16 25.84 -15.26
N PRO A 286 1.95 24.77 -14.47
CA PRO A 286 2.86 23.63 -14.48
C PRO A 286 2.74 22.83 -15.78
N ALA A 287 3.89 22.49 -16.37
CA ALA A 287 3.98 21.36 -17.30
C ALA A 287 3.67 20.04 -16.57
N TRP A 288 4.16 19.89 -15.33
CA TRP A 288 3.85 18.78 -14.43
C TRP A 288 3.67 19.31 -13.00
N GLY A 289 2.45 19.23 -12.47
CA GLY A 289 2.10 19.64 -11.12
C GLY A 289 1.30 18.55 -10.38
N ALA A 290 0.94 18.83 -9.12
CA ALA A 290 0.27 17.86 -8.25
C ALA A 290 -1.02 18.41 -7.62
N GLY A 291 -1.64 19.45 -8.21
CA GLY A 291 -2.84 20.10 -7.64
C GLY A 291 -4.15 19.68 -8.30
N THR A 292 -5.16 20.54 -8.18
CA THR A 292 -6.50 20.32 -8.75
C THR A 292 -6.69 20.93 -10.13
N HIS A 293 -5.72 21.72 -10.62
CA HIS A 293 -5.72 22.26 -11.98
C HIS A 293 -4.93 21.35 -12.92
N GLU A 294 -5.44 21.17 -14.13
CA GLU A 294 -4.81 20.37 -15.17
C GLU A 294 -3.42 20.92 -15.54
N ASN A 295 -2.51 20.01 -15.89
CA ASN A 295 -1.19 20.36 -16.40
C ASN A 295 -1.30 21.03 -17.77
N ASN A 296 -0.47 22.04 -18.05
CA ASN A 296 -0.42 22.68 -19.35
C ASN A 296 0.35 21.79 -20.35
N THR A 297 -0.39 21.06 -21.20
CA THR A 297 0.17 20.16 -22.22
C THR A 297 0.91 20.91 -23.32
N ASP A 298 0.59 22.17 -23.61
CA ASP A 298 1.32 22.96 -24.60
C ASP A 298 2.74 23.28 -24.10
N VAL A 299 2.95 23.46 -22.78
CA VAL A 299 4.30 23.59 -22.19
C VAL A 299 5.07 22.27 -22.29
N GLN A 300 4.40 21.11 -22.14
CA GLN A 300 5.01 19.80 -22.38
C GLN A 300 5.38 19.58 -23.87
N GLU A 301 4.53 20.05 -24.80
CA GLU A 301 4.71 19.82 -26.24
C GLU A 301 5.74 20.76 -26.87
N TYR A 302 5.73 22.05 -26.52
CA TYR A 302 6.54 23.08 -27.20
C TYR A 302 7.71 23.59 -26.35
N ILE A 303 7.52 23.79 -25.04
CA ILE A 303 8.57 24.40 -24.19
C ILE A 303 9.58 23.37 -23.68
N HIS A 304 9.12 22.21 -23.19
CA HIS A 304 10.01 21.15 -22.69
C HIS A 304 11.10 20.72 -23.71
N PRO A 305 10.82 20.55 -25.02
CA PRO A 305 11.87 20.29 -26.02
C PRO A 305 12.93 21.39 -26.12
N LEU A 306 12.56 22.67 -25.95
CA LEU A 306 13.52 23.78 -25.92
C LEU A 306 14.36 23.73 -24.63
N LEU A 307 13.75 23.43 -23.48
CA LEU A 307 14.46 23.31 -22.20
C LEU A 307 15.54 22.22 -22.29
N LYS A 308 15.17 21.06 -22.83
CA LYS A 308 16.08 19.94 -23.10
C LYS A 308 17.18 20.30 -24.08
N LYS A 309 16.82 20.91 -25.22
CA LYS A 309 17.75 21.32 -26.29
C LYS A 309 18.84 22.28 -25.81
N PHE A 310 18.53 23.18 -24.88
CA PHE A 310 19.44 24.24 -24.44
C PHE A 310 20.04 24.05 -23.05
N GLY A 311 19.82 22.90 -22.41
CA GLY A 311 20.32 22.63 -21.05
C GLY A 311 19.74 23.60 -20.04
N VAL A 312 18.40 23.68 -19.96
CA VAL A 312 17.71 24.40 -18.88
C VAL A 312 17.40 23.39 -17.76
N PRO A 313 18.05 23.47 -16.58
CA PRO A 313 17.86 22.52 -15.49
C PRO A 313 16.58 22.74 -14.67
N LEU A 314 15.94 23.91 -14.77
CA LEU A 314 14.79 24.28 -13.94
C LEU A 314 13.72 25.04 -14.72
N TYR A 315 12.49 24.56 -14.62
CA TYR A 315 11.28 25.31 -14.93
C TYR A 315 10.54 25.71 -13.64
N LEU A 316 10.20 26.99 -13.51
CA LEU A 316 9.55 27.56 -12.32
C LEU A 316 8.14 28.04 -12.65
N ASN A 317 7.14 27.64 -11.86
CA ASN A 317 5.73 27.97 -12.11
C ASN A 317 4.91 28.18 -10.82
N GLY A 318 3.63 28.50 -10.98
CA GLY A 318 2.61 28.67 -9.95
C GLY A 318 1.33 27.91 -10.32
N HIS A 319 0.18 28.58 -10.33
CA HIS A 319 -1.17 28.14 -10.74
C HIS A 319 -1.82 27.10 -9.83
N ASN A 320 -1.09 26.03 -9.51
CA ASN A 320 -1.49 25.06 -8.51
C ASN A 320 -1.05 25.59 -7.13
N HIS A 321 -2.01 25.87 -6.25
CA HIS A 321 -1.77 26.46 -4.92
C HIS A 321 -1.17 25.46 -3.91
N ASN A 322 0.01 24.94 -4.22
CA ASN A 322 0.74 23.96 -3.44
C ASN A 322 2.22 24.01 -3.80
N TYR A 323 3.02 23.23 -3.07
CA TYR A 323 4.33 22.82 -3.52
C TYR A 323 4.17 21.55 -4.36
N ALA A 324 4.76 21.54 -5.55
CA ALA A 324 4.95 20.31 -6.32
C ALA A 324 6.29 20.36 -7.04
N ARG A 325 6.97 19.22 -7.07
CA ARG A 325 8.21 19.01 -7.82
C ARG A 325 8.08 17.77 -8.68
N ALA A 326 8.27 17.94 -9.98
CA ALA A 326 8.37 16.86 -10.96
C ALA A 326 9.78 16.82 -11.56
N GLU A 327 10.22 15.63 -11.98
CA GLU A 327 11.50 15.45 -12.67
C GLU A 327 11.24 14.77 -14.03
N VAL A 328 11.64 15.40 -15.13
CA VAL A 328 11.47 14.88 -16.50
C VAL A 328 12.71 15.15 -17.32
N ASP A 329 13.31 14.11 -17.91
CA ASP A 329 14.56 14.20 -18.69
C ASP A 329 15.72 14.94 -17.99
N GLY A 330 15.78 14.85 -16.65
CA GLY A 330 16.78 15.52 -15.82
C GLY A 330 16.52 17.02 -15.58
N ILE A 331 15.32 17.50 -15.94
CA ILE A 331 14.85 18.86 -15.72
C ILE A 331 13.89 18.86 -14.54
N GLU A 332 14.12 19.74 -13.57
CA GLU A 332 13.24 19.95 -12.42
C GLU A 332 12.10 20.90 -12.80
N TYR A 333 10.87 20.52 -12.50
CA TYR A 333 9.66 21.33 -12.67
C TYR A 333 9.11 21.69 -11.29
N LEU A 334 9.23 22.96 -10.92
CA LEU A 334 8.95 23.43 -9.56
C LEU A 334 7.74 24.36 -9.52
N THR A 335 6.64 23.84 -8.99
CA THR A 335 5.45 24.61 -8.64
C THR A 335 5.67 25.31 -7.30
N SER A 336 5.75 26.65 -7.32
CA SER A 336 6.01 27.50 -6.17
C SER A 336 4.79 28.32 -5.72
N GLY A 337 3.57 27.81 -5.94
CA GLY A 337 2.28 28.49 -5.73
C GLY A 337 1.82 28.61 -4.26
N GLY A 338 2.75 28.79 -3.33
CA GLY A 338 2.48 28.85 -1.87
C GLY A 338 2.26 30.25 -1.30
N GLY A 339 2.08 31.29 -2.13
CA GLY A 339 2.19 32.69 -1.71
C GLY A 339 1.03 33.25 -0.89
N GLY A 340 -0.18 32.68 -0.99
CA GLY A 340 -1.35 33.14 -0.23
C GLY A 340 -2.74 32.79 -0.81
N ALA A 341 -2.82 32.24 -2.01
CA ALA A 341 -4.09 31.76 -2.56
C ALA A 341 -4.60 30.50 -1.83
N PRO A 342 -5.93 30.23 -1.79
CA PRO A 342 -6.48 29.16 -0.97
C PRO A 342 -5.98 27.78 -1.42
N SER A 343 -5.16 27.13 -0.59
CA SER A 343 -4.49 25.87 -0.95
C SER A 343 -5.45 24.71 -1.25
N TYR A 344 -5.11 23.93 -2.28
CA TYR A 344 -5.86 22.74 -2.71
C TYR A 344 -5.24 21.45 -2.18
N ASP A 345 -6.00 20.36 -2.19
CA ASP A 345 -5.44 19.04 -1.91
C ASP A 345 -4.47 18.64 -3.02
N VAL A 346 -3.41 17.92 -2.65
CA VAL A 346 -2.37 17.46 -3.58
C VAL A 346 -2.59 15.99 -3.95
N ASN A 347 -2.29 15.65 -5.20
CA ASN A 347 -2.26 14.28 -5.70
C ASN A 347 -0.82 13.90 -6.08
N PRO A 348 -0.04 13.31 -5.16
CA PRO A 348 1.35 12.91 -5.45
C PRO A 348 1.46 11.74 -6.44
N SER A 349 0.34 11.10 -6.81
CA SER A 349 0.32 10.01 -7.79
C SER A 349 0.21 10.49 -9.24
N TRP A 350 0.27 11.81 -9.50
CA TRP A 350 0.31 12.33 -10.87
C TRP A 350 1.65 12.01 -11.55
N PRO A 351 1.67 11.84 -12.89
CA PRO A 351 2.88 11.46 -13.62
C PRO A 351 4.06 12.39 -13.34
N ASN A 352 5.23 11.78 -13.14
CA ASN A 352 6.52 12.43 -12.91
C ASN A 352 6.67 13.22 -11.59
N ILE A 353 5.65 13.25 -10.72
CA ILE A 353 5.73 13.93 -9.42
C ILE A 353 6.63 13.16 -8.46
N VAL A 354 7.67 13.84 -7.99
CA VAL A 354 8.64 13.33 -7.00
C VAL A 354 8.25 13.77 -5.59
N LYS A 355 7.71 14.99 -5.46
CA LYS A 355 7.29 15.57 -4.18
C LYS A 355 6.07 16.47 -4.36
N ALA A 356 5.14 16.43 -3.42
CA ALA A 356 4.06 17.40 -3.31
C ALA A 356 3.78 17.73 -1.83
N ASP A 357 3.35 18.95 -1.53
CA ASP A 357 2.99 19.39 -0.18
C ASP A 357 1.93 20.52 -0.21
N LYS A 358 0.87 20.37 0.59
CA LYS A 358 -0.19 21.37 0.73
C LYS A 358 0.18 22.37 1.83
N SER A 359 0.86 23.45 1.45
CA SER A 359 1.31 24.49 2.37
C SER A 359 1.33 25.89 1.74
N TYR A 360 1.40 26.90 2.60
CA TYR A 360 1.98 28.20 2.26
C TYR A 360 3.48 28.16 2.57
N PHE A 361 4.32 28.62 1.65
CA PHE A 361 5.77 28.43 1.74
C PHE A 361 6.56 29.49 0.98
N LEU A 362 7.86 29.54 1.28
CA LEU A 362 8.87 30.26 0.52
C LEU A 362 9.84 29.24 -0.08
N THR A 363 10.23 29.44 -1.34
CA THR A 363 11.34 28.72 -1.97
C THR A 363 12.58 29.60 -1.99
N MET A 364 13.73 29.05 -1.61
CA MET A 364 15.02 29.71 -1.55
C MET A 364 16.02 29.00 -2.45
N PHE A 365 16.81 29.74 -3.21
CA PHE A 365 17.80 29.24 -4.15
C PHE A 365 19.19 29.74 -3.77
N ASP A 366 20.18 28.84 -3.81
CA ASP A 366 21.58 29.12 -3.50
C ASP A 366 22.46 28.50 -4.61
N VAL A 367 22.80 29.33 -5.60
CA VAL A 367 23.61 28.96 -6.77
C VAL A 367 25.09 29.16 -6.44
N GLN A 368 25.88 28.10 -6.56
CA GLN A 368 27.33 28.11 -6.36
C GLN A 368 28.01 27.21 -7.39
N GLY A 369 28.71 27.83 -8.35
CA GLY A 369 29.43 27.11 -9.40
C GLY A 369 28.49 26.29 -10.29
N ASP A 370 28.66 24.98 -10.28
CA ASP A 370 27.92 23.96 -11.02
C ASP A 370 26.71 23.37 -10.26
N THR A 371 26.49 23.82 -9.01
CA THR A 371 25.32 23.43 -8.19
C THR A 371 24.36 24.59 -7.89
N MET A 372 23.06 24.28 -7.82
CA MET A 372 22.00 25.15 -7.32
C MET A 372 21.24 24.38 -6.24
N LYS A 373 21.44 24.76 -4.98
CA LYS A 373 20.66 24.21 -3.87
C LYS A 373 19.32 24.92 -3.80
N VAL A 374 18.22 24.17 -3.79
CA VAL A 374 16.86 24.70 -3.68
C VAL A 374 16.22 24.16 -2.41
N THR A 375 15.77 25.04 -1.52
CA THR A 375 15.17 24.69 -0.23
C THR A 375 13.82 25.39 -0.10
N SER A 376 12.74 24.62 0.07
CA SER A 376 11.40 25.17 0.30
C SER A 376 10.97 24.95 1.75
N LYS A 377 10.49 26.02 2.40
CA LYS A 377 10.09 26.03 3.81
C LYS A 377 8.66 26.54 3.97
N ARG A 378 7.85 25.84 4.75
CA ARG A 378 6.51 26.28 5.15
C ARG A 378 6.60 27.55 6.00
N ILE A 379 5.51 28.29 6.09
CA ILE A 379 5.39 29.51 6.92
C ILE A 379 5.67 29.34 8.43
N ASP A 380 5.70 28.10 8.96
CA ASP A 380 6.13 27.80 10.33
C ASP A 380 7.64 27.56 10.47
N GLY A 381 8.39 27.63 9.36
CA GLY A 381 9.82 27.39 9.27
C GLY A 381 10.20 25.93 9.01
N THR A 382 9.25 24.99 9.00
CA THR A 382 9.53 23.58 8.69
C THR A 382 9.89 23.39 7.22
N GLU A 383 10.87 22.53 6.95
CA GLU A 383 11.28 22.21 5.59
C GLU A 383 10.26 21.30 4.90
N ILE A 384 10.00 21.57 3.62
CA ILE A 384 9.23 20.69 2.72
C ILE A 384 10.19 19.69 2.07
N GLU A 385 11.23 20.24 1.43
CA GLU A 385 12.33 19.53 0.79
C GLU A 385 13.52 20.48 0.58
N THR A 386 14.73 19.89 0.53
CA THR A 386 15.93 20.49 -0.05
C THR A 386 16.46 19.57 -1.14
N ILE A 387 16.70 20.12 -2.33
CA ILE A 387 17.35 19.44 -3.45
C ILE A 387 18.64 20.15 -3.83
N THR A 388 19.52 19.44 -4.54
CA THR A 388 20.64 20.04 -5.28
C THR A 388 20.41 19.77 -6.76
N VAL A 389 20.16 20.84 -7.50
CA VAL A 389 20.08 20.82 -8.96
C VAL A 389 21.49 21.03 -9.50
N HIS A 390 21.84 20.30 -10.56
CA HIS A 390 23.12 20.45 -11.26
C HIS A 390 22.92 21.13 -12.61
N ASN A 391 23.91 21.89 -13.04
CA ASN A 391 23.86 22.53 -14.35
C ASN A 391 23.86 21.48 -15.48
N THR A 392 22.90 21.57 -16.40
CA THR A 392 22.72 20.60 -17.52
C THR A 392 23.53 20.95 -18.77
N THR A 393 24.37 21.99 -18.75
CA THR A 393 25.30 22.35 -19.85
C THR A 393 26.59 21.52 -19.88
N GLN A 394 26.48 20.21 -19.63
CA GLN A 394 27.60 19.27 -19.71
C GLN A 394 27.99 19.01 -21.17
N GLU A 395 29.29 18.98 -21.47
CA GLU A 395 29.80 18.53 -22.78
C GLU A 395 29.48 17.05 -23.04
N ASP A 396 29.45 16.67 -24.32
CA ASP A 396 29.29 15.27 -24.73
C ASP A 396 30.53 14.45 -24.33
N LEU A 397 30.31 13.50 -23.43
CA LEU A 397 31.30 12.56 -22.91
C LEU A 397 31.40 11.26 -23.74
N ASP A 398 30.65 11.14 -24.85
CA ASP A 398 30.61 9.96 -25.74
C ASP A 398 30.28 8.64 -25.00
N ILE A 399 29.50 8.72 -23.90
CA ILE A 399 29.24 7.56 -23.03
C ILE A 399 28.38 6.53 -23.76
N ALA A 400 28.97 5.39 -24.11
CA ALA A 400 28.26 4.25 -24.69
C ALA A 400 27.71 3.28 -23.63
N LYS A 401 28.33 3.21 -22.45
CA LYS A 401 27.87 2.36 -21.35
C LYS A 401 28.34 2.84 -19.98
N ALA A 402 27.42 2.95 -19.04
CA ALA A 402 27.69 3.09 -17.61
C ALA A 402 27.59 1.74 -16.87
N THR A 403 28.44 1.51 -15.87
CA THR A 403 28.45 0.30 -15.02
C THR A 403 28.59 0.69 -13.56
N LEU A 404 27.61 0.30 -12.75
CA LEU A 404 27.52 0.56 -11.32
C LEU A 404 27.86 -0.72 -10.53
N ALA A 405 28.72 -0.58 -9.53
CA ALA A 405 29.04 -1.61 -8.54
C ALA A 405 28.78 -1.08 -7.12
N ALA A 406 28.72 -2.00 -6.15
CA ALA A 406 28.71 -1.68 -4.72
C ALA A 406 29.83 -2.43 -3.99
N ASP A 407 30.38 -1.82 -2.93
CA ASP A 407 31.41 -2.44 -2.08
C ASP A 407 30.92 -3.70 -1.36
N LYS A 408 29.61 -3.74 -1.05
CA LYS A 408 28.88 -4.87 -0.48
C LYS A 408 27.37 -4.74 -0.75
N ASP A 409 26.64 -5.81 -0.47
CA ASP A 409 25.22 -5.97 -0.83
C ASP A 409 24.25 -5.81 0.35
N THR A 410 24.71 -5.39 1.54
CA THR A 410 23.93 -5.47 2.78
C THR A 410 24.09 -4.22 3.65
N LEU A 411 22.96 -3.69 4.11
CA LEU A 411 22.82 -2.71 5.18
C LEU A 411 22.21 -3.39 6.42
N GLN A 412 22.78 -3.18 7.60
CA GLN A 412 22.28 -3.72 8.86
C GLN A 412 21.71 -2.60 9.73
N THR A 413 20.45 -2.74 10.14
CA THR A 413 19.71 -1.67 10.84
C THR A 413 20.00 -1.58 12.35
N ASP A 414 20.69 -2.58 12.90
CA ASP A 414 21.21 -2.65 14.27
C ASP A 414 22.65 -2.14 14.39
N VAL A 415 23.35 -1.96 13.25
CA VAL A 415 24.73 -1.47 13.20
C VAL A 415 24.75 0.04 12.95
N PRO A 416 25.21 0.87 13.91
CA PRO A 416 25.39 2.30 13.68
C PRO A 416 26.30 2.56 12.47
N GLU A 417 25.96 3.58 11.69
CA GLU A 417 26.73 4.00 10.49
C GLU A 417 26.83 2.94 9.36
N SER A 418 25.96 1.90 9.40
CA SER A 418 25.85 0.95 8.29
C SER A 418 25.52 1.67 6.98
N SER A 419 26.47 1.59 6.04
CA SER A 419 26.46 2.28 4.75
C SER A 419 27.01 1.36 3.67
N VAL A 420 26.53 1.47 2.44
CA VAL A 420 27.06 0.80 1.24
C VAL A 420 27.64 1.88 0.33
N LYS A 421 28.81 1.61 -0.26
CA LYS A 421 29.48 2.53 -1.17
C LYS A 421 29.31 2.07 -2.61
N LEU A 422 28.73 2.93 -3.44
CA LEU A 422 28.64 2.74 -4.87
C LEU A 422 29.94 3.20 -5.55
N ASP A 423 30.29 2.50 -6.63
CA ASP A 423 31.37 2.84 -7.55
C ASP A 423 30.82 2.82 -8.98
N LEU A 424 30.94 3.94 -9.69
CA LEU A 424 30.36 4.15 -11.00
C LEU A 424 31.46 4.40 -12.03
N THR A 425 31.43 3.61 -13.09
CA THR A 425 32.39 3.68 -14.19
C THR A 425 31.65 3.79 -15.52
N ALA A 426 32.27 4.42 -16.51
CA ALA A 426 31.71 4.53 -17.86
C ALA A 426 32.79 4.31 -18.93
N VAL A 427 32.35 3.84 -20.10
CA VAL A 427 33.19 3.70 -21.30
C VAL A 427 32.56 4.40 -22.50
N ASP A 428 33.43 4.90 -23.39
CA ASP A 428 33.04 5.61 -24.61
C ASP A 428 32.61 4.67 -25.74
N SER A 429 32.23 5.22 -26.90
CA SER A 429 31.91 4.46 -28.13
C SER A 429 33.03 3.53 -28.66
N LYS A 430 34.22 3.56 -28.05
CA LYS A 430 35.42 2.79 -28.42
C LYS A 430 35.94 1.92 -27.26
N ASP A 431 35.12 1.68 -26.24
CA ASP A 431 35.43 0.94 -25.00
C ASP A 431 36.57 1.58 -24.15
N ALA A 432 36.84 2.88 -24.29
CA ALA A 432 37.82 3.61 -23.47
C ALA A 432 37.15 4.23 -22.23
N ASN A 433 37.82 4.23 -21.07
CA ASN A 433 37.28 4.81 -19.84
C ASN A 433 36.97 6.31 -20.00
N VAL A 434 35.76 6.71 -19.63
CA VAL A 434 35.33 8.11 -19.54
C VAL A 434 35.68 8.68 -18.17
N ASP A 435 36.18 9.91 -18.12
CA ASP A 435 36.35 10.66 -16.88
C ASP A 435 35.00 11.24 -16.44
N LEU A 436 34.45 10.70 -15.35
CA LEU A 436 33.16 11.12 -14.79
C LEU A 436 33.28 12.21 -13.72
N SER A 437 34.48 12.74 -13.45
CA SER A 437 34.69 13.69 -12.33
C SER A 437 33.86 14.97 -12.41
N ASN A 438 33.46 15.39 -13.62
CA ASN A 438 32.60 16.56 -13.87
C ASN A 438 31.26 16.16 -14.54
N ALA A 439 30.88 14.88 -14.51
CA ALA A 439 29.63 14.43 -15.10
C ALA A 439 28.45 14.72 -14.17
N ASN A 440 27.42 15.39 -14.69
CA ASN A 440 26.13 15.56 -14.06
C ASN A 440 25.44 14.18 -14.01
N MET A 441 25.32 13.65 -12.80
CA MET A 441 24.76 12.33 -12.55
C MET A 441 23.95 12.32 -11.26
N SER A 442 22.99 11.41 -11.19
CA SER A 442 22.26 11.12 -9.94
C SER A 442 22.19 9.62 -9.69
N TYR A 443 22.20 9.25 -8.41
CA TYR A 443 21.87 7.89 -7.99
C TYR A 443 20.38 7.84 -7.63
N LYS A 444 19.68 6.83 -8.16
CA LYS A 444 18.25 6.61 -7.98
C LYS A 444 18.02 5.30 -7.23
N THR A 445 16.87 5.18 -6.58
CA THR A 445 16.44 3.98 -5.84
C THR A 445 14.96 3.72 -6.04
N ASP A 446 14.56 2.44 -6.03
CA ASP A 446 13.15 2.02 -6.04
C ASP A 446 12.44 2.28 -4.70
N LYS A 447 13.20 2.48 -3.61
CA LYS A 447 12.67 2.70 -2.25
C LYS A 447 13.33 3.91 -1.58
N PRO A 448 13.05 5.15 -2.05
CA PRO A 448 13.60 6.38 -1.48
C PRO A 448 13.13 6.69 -0.05
N ASP A 449 12.13 5.96 0.46
CA ASP A 449 11.69 6.03 1.86
C ASP A 449 12.45 5.07 2.80
N LEU A 450 13.11 4.05 2.24
CA LEU A 450 13.85 3.06 3.02
C LEU A 450 15.34 3.42 3.12
N VAL A 451 15.93 3.89 2.01
CA VAL A 451 17.34 4.30 1.94
C VAL A 451 17.49 5.73 1.41
N SER A 452 18.57 6.38 1.83
CA SER A 452 19.08 7.62 1.25
C SER A 452 20.39 7.34 0.51
N ILE A 453 20.59 7.96 -0.65
CA ILE A 453 21.85 7.91 -1.40
C ILE A 453 22.41 9.33 -1.45
N ALA A 454 23.63 9.52 -0.96
CA ALA A 454 24.34 10.78 -1.06
C ALA A 454 24.91 10.97 -2.49
N SER A 455 25.20 12.21 -2.89
CA SER A 455 25.66 12.52 -4.26
C SER A 455 26.97 11.84 -4.63
N GLU A 456 27.83 11.55 -3.66
CA GLU A 456 29.05 10.77 -3.86
C GLU A 456 28.82 9.24 -3.86
N GLY A 457 27.58 8.76 -3.90
CA GLY A 457 27.23 7.34 -4.02
C GLY A 457 27.22 6.56 -2.70
N THR A 458 27.06 7.22 -1.55
CA THR A 458 26.98 6.56 -0.25
C THR A 458 25.52 6.25 0.10
N VAL A 459 25.14 4.97 0.14
CA VAL A 459 23.79 4.49 0.49
C VAL A 459 23.71 4.23 1.99
N THR A 460 22.67 4.75 2.66
CA THR A 460 22.42 4.61 4.10
C THR A 460 20.96 4.29 4.39
N VAL A 461 20.69 3.66 5.54
CA VAL A 461 19.32 3.37 5.99
C VAL A 461 18.64 4.66 6.46
N LYS A 462 17.55 5.05 5.80
CA LYS A 462 16.70 6.21 6.14
C LYS A 462 15.64 5.84 7.18
N LYS A 463 15.12 4.62 7.11
CA LYS A 463 14.10 4.06 8.00
C LYS A 463 14.41 2.59 8.30
N LYS A 464 14.23 2.14 9.55
CA LYS A 464 14.31 0.71 9.87
C LYS A 464 13.08 -0.02 9.31
N PRO A 465 13.22 -0.99 8.39
CA PRO A 465 12.09 -1.76 7.88
C PRO A 465 11.61 -2.77 8.92
N VAL A 466 10.36 -3.18 8.82
CA VAL A 466 9.76 -4.18 9.73
C VAL A 466 10.33 -5.57 9.44
N PHE A 467 10.46 -5.92 8.16
CA PHE A 467 11.04 -7.16 7.67
C PHE A 467 12.40 -6.90 7.00
N ASN A 468 13.12 -7.96 6.64
CA ASN A 468 14.24 -7.82 5.71
C ASN A 468 13.70 -7.38 4.34
N GLU A 469 14.30 -6.36 3.75
CA GLU A 469 13.92 -5.83 2.45
C GLU A 469 15.13 -5.75 1.52
N SER A 470 14.88 -5.73 0.21
CA SER A 470 15.87 -5.33 -0.79
C SER A 470 15.46 -3.99 -1.42
N VAL A 471 16.45 -3.20 -1.80
CA VAL A 471 16.35 -1.97 -2.61
C VAL A 471 17.14 -2.15 -3.89
N GLN A 472 16.64 -1.62 -4.99
CA GLN A 472 17.29 -1.54 -6.29
C GLN A 472 17.88 -0.14 -6.46
N VAL A 473 19.16 -0.05 -6.77
CA VAL A 473 19.89 1.21 -6.94
C VAL A 473 20.55 1.27 -8.31
N TRP A 474 20.42 2.40 -9.01
CA TRP A 474 21.10 2.65 -10.28
C TRP A 474 21.62 4.09 -10.35
N ALA A 475 22.47 4.37 -11.34
CA ALA A 475 22.93 5.71 -11.66
C ALA A 475 22.36 6.15 -13.00
N GLU A 476 22.08 7.45 -13.11
CA GLU A 476 21.65 8.12 -14.33
C GLU A 476 22.65 9.25 -14.60
N ILE A 477 23.37 9.16 -15.72
CA ILE A 477 24.37 10.13 -16.15
C ILE A 477 23.78 10.91 -17.32
N TYR A 478 23.75 12.23 -17.23
CA TYR A 478 23.38 13.08 -18.35
C TYR A 478 24.51 13.07 -19.38
N ASN A 479 24.19 12.94 -20.66
CA ASN A 479 25.15 13.05 -21.76
C ASN A 479 24.50 13.70 -22.98
N ALA A 480 24.91 14.91 -23.32
CA ALA A 480 24.52 15.61 -24.56
C ALA A 480 22.99 15.69 -24.85
N GLY A 481 22.15 15.77 -23.80
CA GLY A 481 20.69 15.79 -23.94
C GLY A 481 20.00 14.43 -23.79
N GLU A 482 20.75 13.35 -23.57
CA GLU A 482 20.24 12.01 -23.27
C GLU A 482 20.65 11.56 -21.85
N ILE A 483 19.93 10.59 -21.29
CA ILE A 483 20.26 9.98 -20.00
C ILE A 483 20.80 8.57 -20.24
N VAL A 484 22.07 8.36 -19.91
CA VAL A 484 22.67 7.02 -19.87
C VAL A 484 22.45 6.42 -18.48
N LYS A 485 21.62 5.38 -18.40
CA LYS A 485 21.40 4.61 -17.18
C LYS A 485 22.46 3.53 -17.02
N SER A 486 22.96 3.32 -15.80
CA SER A 486 23.80 2.17 -15.46
C SER A 486 22.99 0.88 -15.39
N ASN A 487 23.67 -0.26 -15.16
CA ASN A 487 22.99 -1.41 -14.55
C ASN A 487 22.48 -1.06 -13.14
N THR A 488 21.49 -1.82 -12.70
CA THR A 488 20.99 -1.80 -11.32
C THR A 488 21.86 -2.67 -10.41
N VAL A 489 21.87 -2.34 -9.11
CA VAL A 489 22.52 -3.07 -8.02
C VAL A 489 21.51 -3.28 -6.89
N THR A 490 21.36 -4.52 -6.43
CA THR A 490 20.53 -4.86 -5.26
C THR A 490 21.29 -4.63 -3.97
N ILE A 491 20.69 -3.91 -3.01
CA ILE A 491 21.17 -3.79 -1.63
C ILE A 491 20.11 -4.33 -0.67
N ASN A 492 20.51 -5.18 0.27
CA ASN A 492 19.63 -5.84 1.23
C ASN A 492 19.65 -5.11 2.58
N VAL A 493 18.52 -4.52 2.98
CA VAL A 493 18.34 -3.87 4.28
C VAL A 493 17.81 -4.90 5.28
N LYS A 494 18.65 -5.29 6.24
CA LYS A 494 18.33 -6.35 7.22
C LYS A 494 17.88 -5.78 8.56
N ASN A 495 16.76 -6.28 9.06
CA ASN A 495 16.25 -6.04 10.41
C ASN A 495 16.29 -7.34 11.23
N PRO A 496 17.21 -7.48 12.21
CA PRO A 496 17.27 -8.66 13.06
C PRO A 496 16.12 -8.73 14.08
N ASP A 497 15.44 -7.63 14.41
CA ASP A 497 14.49 -7.60 15.55
C ASP A 497 13.03 -7.94 15.19
N GLY A 498 12.73 -8.27 13.92
CA GLY A 498 11.36 -8.48 13.46
C GLY A 498 10.81 -9.88 13.78
N LEU A 499 9.65 -9.95 14.43
CA LEU A 499 8.93 -11.19 14.77
C LEU A 499 8.49 -11.95 13.51
N ALA A 500 8.88 -13.22 13.38
CA ALA A 500 8.63 -14.04 12.20
C ALA A 500 7.83 -15.34 12.47
N GLU A 501 8.11 -16.03 13.58
CA GLU A 501 7.50 -17.31 13.92
C GLU A 501 7.11 -17.35 15.40
N VAL A 502 5.96 -17.93 15.71
CA VAL A 502 5.49 -18.16 17.08
C VAL A 502 5.07 -19.63 17.21
N THR A 503 5.62 -20.32 18.21
CA THR A 503 5.29 -21.71 18.54
C THR A 503 4.60 -21.79 19.90
N LEU A 504 3.41 -22.39 19.91
CA LEU A 504 2.60 -22.70 21.09
C LEU A 504 2.70 -24.19 21.42
N ALA A 505 2.95 -24.51 22.69
CA ALA A 505 2.94 -25.86 23.22
C ALA A 505 2.12 -25.93 24.52
N SER A 506 1.49 -27.08 24.78
CA SER A 506 0.76 -27.40 26.02
C SER A 506 1.51 -28.47 26.79
N ASP A 507 1.55 -28.41 28.11
CA ASP A 507 2.17 -29.45 28.95
C ASP A 507 1.30 -30.71 29.16
N HIS A 508 0.01 -30.63 28.81
CA HIS A 508 -0.95 -31.73 28.81
C HIS A 508 -1.82 -31.70 27.54
N ASP A 509 -2.17 -32.89 27.05
CA ASP A 509 -3.05 -33.18 25.91
C ASP A 509 -4.46 -33.62 26.34
N THR A 510 -4.70 -33.85 27.63
CA THR A 510 -5.95 -34.36 28.19
C THR A 510 -6.38 -33.61 29.46
N LEU A 511 -7.68 -33.42 29.67
CA LEU A 511 -8.27 -32.85 30.89
C LEU A 511 -9.52 -33.64 31.31
N THR A 512 -9.47 -34.28 32.48
CA THR A 512 -10.56 -35.16 32.97
C THR A 512 -11.80 -34.41 33.48
N GLY A 513 -11.69 -33.08 33.64
CA GLY A 513 -12.74 -32.24 34.23
C GLY A 513 -12.92 -32.42 35.74
N ASP A 514 -11.94 -33.01 36.42
CA ASP A 514 -11.86 -32.98 37.89
C ASP A 514 -11.29 -31.63 38.36
N ALA A 515 -11.57 -31.23 39.60
CA ALA A 515 -11.32 -29.87 40.11
C ALA A 515 -9.84 -29.41 40.14
N ASN A 516 -8.89 -30.29 39.85
CA ASN A 516 -7.45 -30.02 39.77
C ASN A 516 -6.86 -30.22 38.35
N SER A 517 -7.70 -30.49 37.34
CA SER A 517 -7.27 -30.74 35.96
C SER A 517 -7.06 -29.42 35.22
N SER A 518 -5.80 -29.09 34.93
CA SER A 518 -5.41 -27.89 34.15
C SER A 518 -4.19 -28.16 33.29
N ALA A 519 -4.10 -27.51 32.14
CA ALA A 519 -2.90 -27.51 31.29
C ALA A 519 -2.24 -26.13 31.27
N LYS A 520 -0.93 -26.07 31.11
CA LYS A 520 -0.13 -24.85 30.96
C LYS A 520 0.36 -24.73 29.53
N LEU A 521 -0.03 -23.63 28.90
CA LEU A 521 0.50 -23.19 27.61
C LEU A 521 1.86 -22.51 27.80
N SER A 522 2.72 -22.70 26.81
CA SER A 522 4.05 -22.09 26.70
C SER A 522 4.27 -21.60 25.28
N LEU A 523 4.93 -20.44 25.17
CA LEU A 523 5.23 -19.78 23.91
C LEU A 523 6.74 -19.66 23.71
N SER A 524 7.16 -19.78 22.46
CA SER A 524 8.49 -19.41 22.00
C SER A 524 8.36 -18.74 20.63
N ALA A 525 9.32 -17.87 20.28
CA ALA A 525 9.28 -17.15 19.01
C ALA A 525 10.66 -17.05 18.38
N LYS A 526 10.68 -16.85 17.06
CA LYS A 526 11.88 -16.56 16.29
C LYS A 526 11.76 -15.27 15.48
N ASP A 527 12.90 -14.62 15.27
CA ASP A 527 13.03 -13.46 14.41
C ASP A 527 13.15 -13.83 12.92
N ASN A 528 13.21 -12.80 12.07
CA ASN A 528 13.42 -12.91 10.62
C ASN A 528 14.76 -13.56 10.19
N LEU A 529 15.65 -13.87 11.13
CA LEU A 529 16.93 -14.58 10.92
C LEU A 529 16.92 -15.99 11.55
N GLY A 530 15.83 -16.39 12.20
CA GLY A 530 15.65 -17.67 12.88
C GLY A 530 16.29 -17.75 14.28
N ALA A 531 16.72 -16.63 14.87
CA ALA A 531 17.20 -16.60 16.25
C ALA A 531 16.04 -16.46 17.25
N ALA A 532 16.22 -16.96 18.47
CA ALA A 532 15.17 -16.99 19.48
C ALA A 532 14.92 -15.59 20.08
N MET A 533 13.65 -15.19 20.16
CA MET A 533 13.23 -13.89 20.70
C MET A 533 12.79 -13.99 22.17
N ASP A 534 13.00 -12.90 22.92
CA ASP A 534 12.36 -12.71 24.23
C ASP A 534 10.92 -12.22 24.04
N LEU A 535 9.97 -12.89 24.68
CA LEU A 535 8.54 -12.57 24.68
C LEU A 535 8.08 -11.89 25.99
N SER A 536 9.00 -11.49 26.87
CA SER A 536 8.69 -10.87 28.18
C SER A 536 7.83 -9.59 28.09
N SER A 537 7.83 -8.91 26.95
CA SER A 537 7.04 -7.70 26.66
C SER A 537 5.93 -7.91 25.62
N ALA A 538 5.66 -9.15 25.22
CA ALA A 538 4.66 -9.46 24.20
C ALA A 538 3.22 -9.34 24.72
N GLU A 539 2.31 -8.83 23.89
CA GLU A 539 0.87 -8.97 24.14
C GLU A 539 0.41 -10.32 23.58
N VAL A 540 -0.34 -11.09 24.36
CA VAL A 540 -0.79 -12.45 24.00
C VAL A 540 -2.30 -12.57 24.15
N LYS A 541 -2.99 -13.08 23.14
CA LYS A 541 -4.41 -13.46 23.21
C LYS A 541 -4.57 -14.91 22.77
N TYR A 542 -5.11 -15.75 23.64
CA TYR A 542 -5.46 -17.13 23.28
C TYR A 542 -6.85 -17.19 22.66
N LYS A 543 -7.02 -17.98 21.61
CA LYS A 543 -8.29 -18.28 20.95
C LYS A 543 -8.57 -19.79 21.09
N SER A 544 -9.80 -20.16 21.40
CA SER A 544 -10.22 -21.56 21.61
C SER A 544 -11.33 -21.95 20.63
N SER A 545 -11.37 -23.21 20.20
CA SER A 545 -12.49 -23.77 19.43
C SER A 545 -13.75 -24.02 20.26
N SER A 546 -13.67 -23.89 21.59
CA SER A 546 -14.85 -23.97 22.47
C SER A 546 -14.62 -23.25 23.81
N ASP A 547 -14.98 -21.96 23.84
CA ASP A 547 -14.96 -21.13 25.07
C ASP A 547 -16.02 -21.54 26.11
N ASP A 548 -16.90 -22.49 25.77
CA ASP A 548 -17.85 -23.08 26.73
C ASP A 548 -17.30 -24.32 27.43
N ILE A 549 -16.37 -25.05 26.82
CA ILE A 549 -15.73 -26.22 27.45
C ILE A 549 -14.52 -25.79 28.28
N VAL A 550 -13.69 -24.87 27.79
CA VAL A 550 -12.49 -24.40 28.50
C VAL A 550 -12.51 -22.90 28.81
N ALA A 551 -11.72 -22.50 29.79
CA ALA A 551 -11.32 -21.11 30.01
C ALA A 551 -9.79 -21.04 30.07
N ILE A 552 -9.21 -20.02 29.40
CA ILE A 552 -7.77 -19.80 29.32
C ILE A 552 -7.44 -18.48 30.03
N SER A 553 -6.52 -18.52 30.99
CA SER A 553 -6.04 -17.32 31.69
C SER A 553 -5.05 -16.50 30.85
N ALA A 554 -4.80 -15.24 31.22
CA ALA A 554 -3.81 -14.40 30.57
C ALA A 554 -2.38 -14.97 30.63
N ASP A 555 -2.05 -15.74 31.67
CA ASP A 555 -0.78 -16.46 31.76
C ASP A 555 -0.80 -17.82 31.03
N GLY A 556 -1.87 -18.19 30.34
CA GLY A 556 -1.95 -19.42 29.54
C GLY A 556 -2.29 -20.69 30.33
N ILE A 557 -2.99 -20.61 31.45
CA ILE A 557 -3.54 -21.80 32.13
C ILE A 557 -4.90 -22.12 31.53
N VAL A 558 -5.04 -23.32 30.97
CA VAL A 558 -6.30 -23.88 30.46
C VAL A 558 -6.98 -24.66 31.57
N THR A 559 -8.25 -24.35 31.83
CA THR A 559 -9.10 -25.01 32.84
C THR A 559 -10.43 -25.43 32.23
N VAL A 560 -11.06 -26.47 32.77
CA VAL A 560 -12.39 -26.92 32.31
C VAL A 560 -13.48 -26.01 32.90
N LYS A 561 -14.23 -25.32 32.04
CA LYS A 561 -15.33 -24.40 32.39
C LYS A 561 -16.63 -25.18 32.56
N ASN A 562 -17.02 -25.95 31.54
CA ASN A 562 -18.12 -26.91 31.59
C ASN A 562 -17.60 -28.29 31.14
N LYS A 563 -17.84 -29.32 31.96
CA LYS A 563 -17.44 -30.69 31.61
C LYS A 563 -18.38 -31.25 30.54
N PRO A 564 -17.90 -31.63 29.34
CA PRO A 564 -18.74 -32.15 28.28
C PRO A 564 -19.22 -33.58 28.62
N LEU A 565 -20.36 -33.97 28.04
CA LEU A 565 -21.01 -35.27 28.30
C LEU A 565 -20.19 -36.44 27.74
N ARG A 566 -19.49 -36.22 26.62
CA ARG A 566 -18.51 -37.11 25.99
C ARG A 566 -17.16 -36.40 25.91
N ALA A 567 -16.08 -37.12 25.62
CA ALA A 567 -14.77 -36.49 25.46
C ALA A 567 -14.71 -35.68 24.17
N THR A 568 -14.28 -34.41 24.26
CA THR A 568 -14.28 -33.46 23.15
C THR A 568 -12.89 -32.85 22.99
N SER A 569 -12.35 -32.85 21.77
CA SER A 569 -11.10 -32.13 21.46
C SER A 569 -11.37 -30.64 21.38
N VAL A 570 -10.63 -29.84 22.13
CA VAL A 570 -10.64 -28.38 22.08
C VAL A 570 -9.29 -27.90 21.55
N THR A 571 -9.32 -27.13 20.46
CA THR A 571 -8.12 -26.62 19.79
C THR A 571 -7.87 -25.18 20.22
N ILE A 572 -6.61 -24.84 20.47
CA ILE A 572 -6.15 -23.54 20.98
C ILE A 572 -5.04 -22.99 20.08
N GLU A 573 -5.10 -21.70 19.76
CA GLU A 573 -4.01 -20.92 19.16
C GLU A 573 -3.73 -19.66 20.00
N ALA A 574 -2.59 -19.02 19.77
CA ALA A 574 -2.20 -17.77 20.42
C ALA A 574 -1.84 -16.71 19.38
N GLU A 575 -2.52 -15.58 19.43
CA GLU A 575 -2.17 -14.34 18.74
C GLU A 575 -1.12 -13.62 19.59
N VAL A 576 0.09 -13.43 19.07
CA VAL A 576 1.21 -12.81 19.80
C VAL A 576 1.65 -11.55 19.08
N THR A 577 1.70 -10.44 19.80
CA THR A 577 2.10 -9.13 19.28
C THR A 577 3.38 -8.63 19.96
N VAL A 578 4.39 -8.30 19.16
CA VAL A 578 5.65 -7.68 19.59
C VAL A 578 5.91 -6.44 18.74
N GLN A 579 6.10 -5.28 19.38
CA GLN A 579 6.36 -4.00 18.71
C GLN A 579 5.34 -3.61 17.61
N GLY A 580 4.09 -4.06 17.74
CA GLY A 580 3.02 -3.83 16.75
C GLY A 580 2.97 -4.83 15.59
N ILE A 581 3.87 -5.82 15.53
CA ILE A 581 3.80 -6.96 14.61
C ILE A 581 3.02 -8.06 15.32
N THR A 582 1.94 -8.57 14.70
CA THR A 582 1.12 -9.67 15.23
C THR A 582 1.33 -10.94 14.41
N VAL A 583 1.60 -12.07 15.07
CA VAL A 583 1.75 -13.39 14.47
C VAL A 583 0.92 -14.40 15.27
N ASP A 584 0.08 -15.17 14.58
CA ASP A 584 -0.63 -16.30 15.17
C ASP A 584 0.28 -17.53 15.28
N SER A 585 0.16 -18.28 16.38
CA SER A 585 0.92 -19.51 16.62
C SER A 585 0.39 -20.71 15.84
N ASN A 586 1.13 -21.82 15.87
CA ASN A 586 0.51 -23.12 15.60
C ASN A 586 -0.63 -23.42 16.59
N LYS A 587 -1.49 -24.36 16.19
CA LYS A 587 -2.56 -24.90 17.04
C LYS A 587 -2.05 -26.02 17.94
N VAL A 588 -2.66 -26.15 19.13
CA VAL A 588 -2.54 -27.29 20.04
C VAL A 588 -3.94 -27.81 20.39
N SER A 589 -4.11 -29.12 20.55
CA SER A 589 -5.40 -29.73 20.86
C SER A 589 -5.36 -30.40 22.25
N ILE A 590 -6.44 -30.22 23.02
CA ILE A 590 -6.60 -30.79 24.36
C ILE A 590 -7.93 -31.53 24.43
N LEU A 591 -7.91 -32.81 24.80
CA LEU A 591 -9.07 -33.69 24.92
C LEU A 591 -9.73 -33.53 26.31
N VAL A 592 -10.93 -32.97 26.36
CA VAL A 592 -11.64 -32.64 27.60
C VAL A 592 -12.84 -33.58 27.82
N GLY A 593 -12.96 -34.21 28.99
CA GLY A 593 -14.15 -35.00 29.35
C GLY A 593 -13.92 -36.13 30.35
N SER A 594 -14.92 -37.00 30.55
CA SER A 594 -14.80 -38.18 31.40
C SER A 594 -13.94 -39.28 30.76
N LEU A 595 -12.63 -39.23 30.96
CA LEU A 595 -11.66 -40.19 30.45
C LEU A 595 -11.34 -41.27 31.51
N PRO A 596 -11.23 -42.58 31.18
CA PRO A 596 -10.95 -43.65 32.15
C PRO A 596 -9.52 -43.63 32.70
N SER A 597 -8.58 -43.03 31.97
CA SER A 597 -7.16 -42.93 32.29
C SER A 597 -6.53 -41.74 31.54
N GLY A 598 -5.38 -41.26 32.01
CA GLY A 598 -4.61 -40.23 31.30
C GLY A 598 -4.18 -40.66 29.89
N ASP A 599 -3.94 -41.96 29.68
CA ASP A 599 -3.50 -42.54 28.38
C ASP A 599 -4.65 -42.75 27.38
N SER A 600 -5.70 -41.90 27.42
CA SER A 600 -6.86 -42.01 26.53
C SER A 600 -6.67 -41.22 25.25
N HIS A 601 -6.82 -41.88 24.11
CA HIS A 601 -6.69 -41.30 22.76
C HIS A 601 -8.08 -41.04 22.16
N LEU A 602 -8.20 -39.99 21.33
CA LEU A 602 -9.36 -39.75 20.48
C LEU A 602 -8.96 -39.91 19.00
N LEU A 603 -9.61 -40.83 18.30
CA LEU A 603 -9.65 -40.85 16.84
C LEU A 603 -10.91 -40.13 16.36
N ILE A 604 -10.76 -39.27 15.35
CA ILE A 604 -11.85 -38.72 14.56
C ILE A 604 -11.62 -39.13 13.11
N SER A 605 -12.62 -39.68 12.43
CA SER A 605 -12.57 -39.96 10.99
C SER A 605 -13.85 -39.51 10.30
N PRO A 606 -13.79 -38.61 9.31
CA PRO A 606 -14.92 -38.31 8.45
C PRO A 606 -15.20 -39.45 7.46
N ILE A 607 -16.37 -39.39 6.82
CA ILE A 607 -16.65 -39.90 5.48
C ILE A 607 -15.69 -39.22 4.46
N LYS A 608 -15.15 -39.97 3.49
CA LYS A 608 -14.01 -39.51 2.65
C LYS A 608 -14.25 -39.61 1.15
N SER A 609 -15.38 -40.14 0.72
CA SER A 609 -15.75 -40.33 -0.67
C SER A 609 -17.26 -40.60 -0.76
N PRO A 610 -17.88 -40.49 -1.95
CA PRO A 610 -19.29 -40.85 -2.15
C PRO A 610 -19.59 -42.28 -1.65
N TYR A 611 -18.63 -43.19 -1.87
CA TYR A 611 -18.68 -44.62 -1.50
C TYR A 611 -18.64 -44.92 0.00
N ASP A 612 -18.69 -43.89 0.83
CA ASP A 612 -18.57 -44.00 2.27
C ASP A 612 -19.88 -43.69 3.02
N ASP A 613 -20.91 -43.09 2.41
CA ASP A 613 -22.22 -42.80 3.04
C ASP A 613 -23.41 -43.14 2.14
N MET A 614 -23.41 -44.37 1.65
CA MET A 614 -24.29 -44.85 0.59
C MET A 614 -25.72 -45.19 1.06
N GLU A 615 -26.69 -44.97 0.17
CA GLU A 615 -28.11 -45.27 0.36
C GLU A 615 -28.58 -46.37 -0.62
N GLU A 616 -29.06 -47.52 -0.12
CA GLU A 616 -29.60 -48.60 -0.95
C GLU A 616 -31.13 -48.58 -1.00
N LYS A 617 -31.65 -48.29 -2.19
CA LYS A 617 -33.08 -48.25 -2.50
C LYS A 617 -33.68 -49.65 -2.53
N ALA A 618 -35.01 -49.75 -2.39
CA ALA A 618 -35.72 -51.02 -2.28
C ALA A 618 -35.58 -51.98 -3.50
N ASP A 619 -35.06 -51.51 -4.64
CA ASP A 619 -34.74 -52.34 -5.81
C ASP A 619 -33.27 -52.82 -5.84
N GLY A 620 -32.46 -52.46 -4.85
CA GLY A 620 -31.03 -52.80 -4.74
C GLY A 620 -30.10 -51.85 -5.50
N SER A 621 -30.61 -50.75 -6.06
CA SER A 621 -29.75 -49.66 -6.55
C SER A 621 -29.16 -48.86 -5.37
N LEU A 622 -27.92 -48.40 -5.53
CA LEU A 622 -27.34 -47.41 -4.63
C LEU A 622 -27.59 -46.03 -5.21
N ASP A 623 -28.03 -45.07 -4.39
CA ASP A 623 -27.77 -43.68 -4.70
C ASP A 623 -26.33 -43.33 -4.32
N MET A 624 -25.72 -42.53 -5.17
CA MET A 624 -24.28 -42.22 -5.16
C MET A 624 -24.00 -40.74 -5.42
N ASP A 625 -25.04 -39.98 -5.78
CA ASP A 625 -24.98 -38.57 -6.14
C ASP A 625 -26.03 -37.77 -5.31
N SER A 626 -26.52 -38.34 -4.20
CA SER A 626 -27.58 -37.75 -3.36
C SER A 626 -27.06 -36.56 -2.57
N SER A 627 -27.74 -35.41 -2.65
CA SER A 627 -27.43 -34.21 -1.88
C SER A 627 -27.63 -34.39 -0.37
N ASP A 628 -28.53 -35.30 -0.03
CA ASP A 628 -29.14 -35.51 1.27
C ASP A 628 -28.96 -36.99 1.66
N LEU A 629 -28.75 -37.24 2.96
CA LEU A 629 -28.59 -38.57 3.55
C LEU A 629 -29.81 -38.89 4.43
N GLU A 630 -30.83 -39.48 3.81
CA GLU A 630 -32.09 -39.83 4.43
C GLU A 630 -31.96 -41.11 5.25
N ILE A 631 -31.70 -40.97 6.55
CA ILE A 631 -31.48 -42.11 7.44
C ILE A 631 -32.75 -42.97 7.54
N ILE A 632 -32.84 -44.00 6.68
CA ILE A 632 -33.86 -45.06 6.52
C ILE A 632 -35.02 -44.80 5.54
N MET A 633 -35.51 -43.58 5.31
CA MET A 633 -36.64 -43.35 4.38
C MET A 633 -36.46 -42.14 3.49
N GLU A 634 -36.58 -42.32 2.18
CA GLU A 634 -36.45 -41.25 1.19
C GLU A 634 -37.65 -40.27 1.28
N GLY A 635 -37.36 -39.11 1.87
CA GLY A 635 -38.30 -38.03 2.17
C GLY A 635 -39.49 -38.47 3.03
N SER A 636 -40.61 -37.77 2.90
CA SER A 636 -41.86 -38.07 3.61
C SER A 636 -42.68 -39.22 3.01
N THR A 637 -42.08 -40.08 2.18
CA THR A 637 -42.76 -41.18 1.48
C THR A 637 -42.38 -42.57 2.03
N ASP A 638 -43.29 -43.54 1.94
CA ASP A 638 -43.10 -44.91 2.46
C ASP A 638 -42.17 -45.75 1.55
N LYS A 639 -40.92 -45.26 1.40
CA LYS A 639 -39.83 -45.83 0.61
C LYS A 639 -38.67 -46.18 1.55
N PRO A 640 -38.64 -47.38 2.14
CA PRO A 640 -37.55 -47.77 3.03
C PRO A 640 -36.26 -48.05 2.23
N GLN A 641 -35.13 -47.64 2.81
CA GLN A 641 -33.77 -47.85 2.30
C GLN A 641 -32.81 -48.33 3.39
N GLN A 642 -31.63 -48.81 3.00
CA GLN A 642 -30.55 -49.21 3.92
C GLN A 642 -29.36 -48.28 3.78
N ILE A 643 -28.77 -47.85 4.89
CA ILE A 643 -27.66 -46.89 4.87
C ILE A 643 -26.36 -47.60 5.29
N GLY A 644 -25.28 -47.35 4.54
CA GLY A 644 -23.95 -47.86 4.79
C GLY A 644 -22.95 -46.73 5.05
N LEU A 645 -22.53 -46.57 6.30
CA LEU A 645 -21.58 -45.52 6.72
C LEU A 645 -20.19 -46.12 6.97
N ARG A 646 -19.26 -45.89 6.06
CA ARG A 646 -17.92 -46.48 6.02
C ARG A 646 -16.85 -45.44 6.38
N PHE A 647 -16.11 -45.70 7.44
CA PHE A 647 -15.02 -44.85 7.89
C PHE A 647 -13.68 -45.51 7.54
N ALA A 648 -12.93 -44.87 6.63
CA ALA A 648 -11.73 -45.46 6.03
C ALA A 648 -10.41 -44.93 6.62
N GLY A 649 -9.40 -45.80 6.75
CA GLY A 649 -8.07 -45.40 7.23
C GLY A 649 -8.04 -45.17 8.74
N LEU A 650 -8.70 -46.02 9.52
CA LEU A 650 -8.83 -45.84 10.97
C LEU A 650 -7.52 -46.18 11.68
N ALA A 651 -6.89 -45.17 12.30
CA ALA A 651 -5.71 -45.34 13.15
C ALA A 651 -6.08 -45.93 14.53
N LEU A 652 -6.72 -47.11 14.52
CA LEU A 652 -7.04 -47.90 15.71
C LEU A 652 -6.10 -49.13 15.78
N PRO A 653 -5.20 -49.20 16.78
CA PRO A 653 -4.36 -50.38 17.00
C PRO A 653 -5.19 -51.66 17.25
N LYS A 654 -4.67 -52.82 16.82
CA LYS A 654 -5.31 -54.12 17.11
C LYS A 654 -5.37 -54.35 18.61
N GLY A 655 -6.54 -54.74 19.11
CA GLY A 655 -6.77 -54.97 20.54
C GLY A 655 -6.87 -53.69 21.39
N ALA A 656 -6.95 -52.49 20.77
CA ALA A 656 -7.30 -51.28 21.48
C ALA A 656 -8.63 -51.45 22.23
N LYS A 657 -8.69 -50.92 23.45
CA LYS A 657 -9.87 -51.00 24.31
C LYS A 657 -10.73 -49.77 24.07
N ILE A 658 -11.87 -49.96 23.45
CA ILE A 658 -12.78 -48.89 23.07
C ILE A 658 -13.61 -48.47 24.30
N VAL A 659 -13.60 -47.18 24.58
CA VAL A 659 -14.24 -46.56 25.75
C VAL A 659 -15.60 -45.97 25.37
N ASP A 660 -15.61 -45.18 24.31
CA ASP A 660 -16.79 -44.56 23.71
C ASP A 660 -16.57 -44.51 22.20
N ALA A 661 -17.65 -44.68 21.43
CA ALA A 661 -17.61 -44.46 19.99
C ALA A 661 -18.97 -43.97 19.53
N TYR A 662 -19.01 -43.03 18.57
CA TYR A 662 -20.27 -42.55 18.01
C TYR A 662 -20.05 -41.94 16.63
N VAL A 663 -21.10 -41.91 15.82
CA VAL A 663 -21.15 -41.06 14.63
C VAL A 663 -21.82 -39.74 15.01
N GLN A 664 -21.18 -38.61 14.68
CA GLN A 664 -21.78 -37.28 14.65
C GLN A 664 -22.29 -37.03 13.24
N PHE A 665 -23.55 -36.61 13.12
CA PHE A 665 -24.13 -36.07 11.88
C PHE A 665 -24.30 -34.55 12.00
N SER A 666 -24.46 -33.90 10.86
CA SER A 666 -25.01 -32.54 10.75
C SER A 666 -26.35 -32.66 10.01
N VAL A 667 -27.32 -31.80 10.35
CA VAL A 667 -28.63 -31.77 9.67
C VAL A 667 -28.49 -31.17 8.27
N ASP A 668 -29.12 -31.76 7.27
CA ASP A 668 -29.35 -31.08 5.98
C ASP A 668 -30.78 -30.52 5.93
N GLU A 669 -31.79 -31.30 5.49
CA GLU A 669 -33.17 -30.82 5.37
C GLU A 669 -34.00 -31.00 6.68
N PRO A 670 -34.20 -29.96 7.52
CA PRO A 670 -34.93 -30.08 8.79
C PRO A 670 -36.44 -30.36 8.62
N ASP A 671 -36.99 -30.10 7.45
CA ASP A 671 -38.42 -30.33 7.14
C ASP A 671 -38.71 -31.80 6.73
N ASN A 672 -37.69 -32.60 6.42
CA ASN A 672 -37.84 -34.00 5.97
C ASN A 672 -37.65 -35.05 7.08
N ASN A 673 -37.96 -34.70 8.33
CA ASN A 673 -37.89 -35.62 9.47
C ASN A 673 -39.20 -36.39 9.68
N LEU A 674 -39.13 -37.71 9.93
CA LEU A 674 -40.30 -38.55 10.22
C LEU A 674 -40.18 -39.34 11.52
N ASN A 675 -41.27 -39.38 12.28
CA ASN A 675 -41.42 -40.14 13.51
C ASN A 675 -42.42 -41.30 13.36
N PRO A 676 -42.25 -42.41 14.10
CA PRO A 676 -41.25 -42.61 15.16
C PRO A 676 -39.91 -43.12 14.62
N PHE A 677 -38.83 -42.35 14.84
CA PHE A 677 -37.48 -42.77 14.45
C PHE A 677 -36.98 -43.92 15.34
N ASN A 678 -36.74 -45.07 14.73
CA ASN A 678 -36.23 -46.29 15.39
C ASN A 678 -35.26 -47.00 14.46
N VAL A 679 -33.95 -46.80 14.67
CA VAL A 679 -32.88 -47.33 13.83
C VAL A 679 -32.01 -48.28 14.64
N ASN A 680 -31.74 -49.46 14.07
CA ASN A 680 -30.77 -50.41 14.61
C ASN A 680 -29.48 -50.29 13.80
N ILE A 681 -28.39 -49.98 14.50
CA ILE A 681 -27.04 -49.79 13.96
C ILE A 681 -26.25 -51.07 14.20
N TYR A 682 -25.76 -51.68 13.13
CA TYR A 682 -24.86 -52.83 13.15
C TYR A 682 -23.47 -52.38 12.67
N ALA A 683 -22.41 -53.11 13.01
CA ALA A 683 -21.17 -53.05 12.23
C ALA A 683 -21.20 -54.14 11.14
N GLU A 684 -20.47 -53.96 10.05
CA GLU A 684 -20.17 -55.05 9.14
C GLU A 684 -19.18 -56.04 9.79
N ALA A 685 -19.48 -57.32 9.74
CA ALA A 685 -18.70 -58.40 10.36
C ALA A 685 -17.44 -58.77 9.54
N VAL A 686 -16.62 -57.78 9.20
CA VAL A 686 -15.34 -57.97 8.49
C VAL A 686 -14.26 -57.07 9.08
N ALA A 687 -13.02 -57.56 9.12
CA ALA A 687 -11.89 -56.84 9.71
C ALA A 687 -11.40 -55.64 8.87
N ASN A 688 -11.82 -55.52 7.60
CA ASN A 688 -11.52 -54.38 6.74
C ASN A 688 -12.63 -54.22 5.69
N SER A 689 -13.50 -53.22 5.85
CA SER A 689 -14.56 -52.95 4.87
C SER A 689 -13.97 -52.37 3.57
N LEU A 690 -14.33 -52.96 2.43
CA LEU A 690 -14.04 -52.37 1.12
C LEU A 690 -15.07 -51.29 0.79
N PRO A 691 -14.74 -50.28 -0.05
CA PRO A 691 -15.74 -49.34 -0.56
C PRO A 691 -16.89 -50.09 -1.24
N ASP A 692 -18.11 -49.55 -1.13
CA ASP A 692 -19.29 -50.15 -1.76
C ASP A 692 -19.13 -50.20 -3.28
N LYS A 693 -19.74 -51.23 -3.88
CA LYS A 693 -19.90 -51.37 -5.34
C LYS A 693 -21.38 -51.18 -5.64
N PRO A 694 -21.79 -50.68 -6.82
CA PRO A 694 -23.21 -50.54 -7.14
C PRO A 694 -24.04 -51.80 -6.80
N GLY A 695 -24.87 -51.69 -5.75
CA GLY A 695 -25.81 -52.69 -5.23
C GLY A 695 -25.26 -53.73 -4.24
N ASN A 696 -24.74 -53.33 -3.07
CA ASN A 696 -24.24 -54.31 -2.08
C ASN A 696 -24.54 -54.11 -0.57
N ILE A 697 -25.16 -53.01 -0.10
CA ILE A 697 -25.36 -52.78 1.36
C ILE A 697 -26.13 -53.94 2.03
N SER A 698 -27.28 -54.32 1.48
CA SER A 698 -28.13 -55.42 1.95
C SER A 698 -27.46 -56.79 1.95
N SER A 699 -26.39 -56.95 1.16
CA SER A 699 -25.60 -58.18 1.08
C SER A 699 -24.48 -58.28 2.12
N ARG A 700 -24.13 -57.17 2.78
CA ARG A 700 -23.07 -57.13 3.80
C ARG A 700 -23.50 -57.89 5.07
N VAL A 701 -22.57 -58.67 5.61
CA VAL A 701 -22.84 -59.49 6.81
C VAL A 701 -22.83 -58.58 8.05
N LYS A 702 -23.98 -58.49 8.74
CA LYS A 702 -24.12 -57.70 9.97
C LYS A 702 -23.42 -58.36 11.16
N SER A 703 -23.00 -57.54 12.13
CA SER A 703 -22.54 -57.97 13.45
C SER A 703 -23.61 -58.76 14.20
N ASN A 704 -23.17 -59.61 15.13
CA ASN A 704 -24.07 -60.40 15.99
C ASN A 704 -24.82 -59.54 17.02
N ASP A 705 -24.29 -58.37 17.33
CA ASP A 705 -24.86 -57.36 18.24
C ASP A 705 -25.26 -56.10 17.45
N PHE A 706 -26.12 -55.26 18.03
CA PHE A 706 -26.57 -54.00 17.44
C PHE A 706 -26.89 -52.96 18.51
N VAL A 707 -26.73 -51.67 18.15
CA VAL A 707 -27.12 -50.54 18.99
C VAL A 707 -28.44 -49.97 18.50
N SER A 708 -29.40 -49.80 19.40
CA SER A 708 -30.71 -49.21 19.08
C SER A 708 -30.68 -47.69 19.30
N TRP A 709 -30.93 -46.94 18.24
CA TRP A 709 -31.06 -45.48 18.22
C TRP A 709 -32.53 -45.12 17.99
N LYS A 710 -33.16 -44.54 19.02
CA LYS A 710 -34.60 -44.29 19.06
C LYS A 710 -34.91 -43.17 20.05
N ASP A 711 -36.16 -42.73 20.04
CA ASP A 711 -36.70 -41.73 20.97
C ASP A 711 -35.97 -40.36 20.92
N ILE A 712 -35.29 -40.04 19.81
CA ILE A 712 -34.62 -38.75 19.57
C ILE A 712 -35.59 -37.67 19.06
N PRO A 713 -35.36 -36.38 19.35
CA PRO A 713 -36.15 -35.29 18.78
C PRO A 713 -36.05 -35.24 17.24
N GLU A 714 -36.95 -34.48 16.62
CA GLU A 714 -36.81 -34.06 15.23
C GLU A 714 -35.66 -33.05 15.11
N TRP A 715 -34.97 -33.06 13.97
CA TRP A 715 -33.80 -32.21 13.74
C TRP A 715 -34.24 -30.92 13.06
N THR A 716 -34.60 -29.91 13.86
CA THR A 716 -35.33 -28.72 13.36
C THR A 716 -34.44 -27.54 12.95
N VAL A 717 -33.12 -27.73 12.84
CA VAL A 717 -32.15 -26.67 12.54
C VAL A 717 -31.13 -27.20 11.53
N GLU A 718 -31.16 -26.64 10.32
CA GLU A 718 -30.20 -26.86 9.23
C GLU A 718 -28.76 -26.67 9.71
N HIS A 719 -27.87 -27.58 9.28
CA HIS A 719 -26.46 -27.70 9.67
C HIS A 719 -26.17 -27.88 11.18
N GLU A 720 -27.16 -28.19 12.04
CA GLU A 720 -26.91 -28.42 13.47
C GLU A 720 -26.12 -29.71 13.72
N ALA A 721 -24.92 -29.60 14.29
CA ALA A 721 -24.08 -30.74 14.70
C ALA A 721 -24.07 -30.90 16.24
N GLY A 722 -25.26 -31.10 16.83
CA GLY A 722 -25.45 -31.16 18.28
C GLY A 722 -25.44 -32.58 18.88
N PRO A 723 -25.59 -32.72 20.21
CA PRO A 723 -25.74 -34.03 20.87
C PRO A 723 -26.97 -34.83 20.43
N ASN A 724 -27.99 -34.17 19.87
CA ASN A 724 -29.20 -34.82 19.32
C ASN A 724 -28.94 -35.50 17.96
N GLN A 725 -27.87 -35.09 17.28
CA GLN A 725 -27.38 -35.61 16.01
C GLN A 725 -26.25 -36.63 16.20
N GLN A 726 -26.01 -37.09 17.43
CA GLN A 726 -25.05 -38.15 17.71
C GLN A 726 -25.74 -39.51 17.86
N THR A 727 -25.10 -40.57 17.38
CA THR A 727 -25.52 -41.92 17.73
C THR A 727 -25.33 -42.22 19.22
N PRO A 728 -26.03 -43.22 19.79
CA PRO A 728 -25.67 -43.81 21.07
C PRO A 728 -24.27 -44.44 20.99
N ASN A 729 -23.71 -44.84 22.14
CA ASN A 729 -22.36 -45.40 22.20
C ASN A 729 -22.26 -46.72 21.41
N LEU A 730 -21.44 -46.72 20.36
CA LEU A 730 -21.14 -47.82 19.43
C LEU A 730 -19.92 -48.65 19.85
N ALA A 731 -19.32 -48.39 21.02
CA ALA A 731 -18.06 -49.01 21.44
C ALA A 731 -18.08 -50.54 21.43
N SER A 732 -19.21 -51.20 21.73
CA SER A 732 -19.32 -52.66 21.63
C SER A 732 -19.15 -53.17 20.20
N LEU A 733 -19.70 -52.45 19.22
CA LEU A 733 -19.60 -52.78 17.79
C LEU A 733 -18.16 -52.55 17.29
N VAL A 734 -17.58 -51.39 17.59
CA VAL A 734 -16.18 -51.07 17.23
C VAL A 734 -15.23 -52.07 17.86
N GLN A 735 -15.41 -52.41 19.15
CA GLN A 735 -14.61 -53.39 19.86
C GLN A 735 -14.72 -54.79 19.23
N GLN A 736 -15.91 -55.19 18.75
CA GLN A 736 -16.08 -56.47 18.06
C GLN A 736 -15.20 -56.55 16.80
N ILE A 737 -15.11 -55.47 16.02
CA ILE A 737 -14.33 -55.45 14.77
C ILE A 737 -12.81 -55.33 15.06
N VAL A 738 -12.41 -54.47 15.99
CA VAL A 738 -10.99 -54.29 16.38
C VAL A 738 -10.40 -55.55 17.06
N ASN A 739 -11.25 -56.41 17.61
CA ASN A 739 -10.87 -57.72 18.16
C ASN A 739 -10.71 -58.82 17.11
N MET A 740 -11.06 -58.59 15.83
CA MET A 740 -10.89 -59.61 14.78
C MET A 740 -9.42 -59.89 14.51
N ASP A 741 -9.09 -61.14 14.18
CA ASP A 741 -7.68 -61.53 14.03
C ASP A 741 -6.95 -60.84 12.89
N ASP A 742 -7.68 -60.53 11.82
CA ASP A 742 -7.17 -59.82 10.64
C ASP A 742 -7.26 -58.28 10.75
N TRP A 743 -7.70 -57.72 11.90
CA TRP A 743 -7.72 -56.27 12.09
C TRP A 743 -6.30 -55.69 12.10
N LYS A 744 -6.13 -54.57 11.39
CA LYS A 744 -4.90 -53.81 11.27
C LYS A 744 -5.22 -52.33 11.36
N GLU A 745 -4.30 -51.56 11.92
CA GLU A 745 -4.33 -50.11 11.86
C GLU A 745 -4.35 -49.65 10.39
N GLY A 746 -5.21 -48.67 10.08
CA GLY A 746 -5.49 -48.21 8.71
C GLY A 746 -6.62 -48.97 8.00
N ASN A 747 -7.18 -50.03 8.58
CA ASN A 747 -8.39 -50.68 8.04
C ASN A 747 -9.60 -49.74 8.10
N ALA A 748 -10.65 -50.07 7.34
CA ALA A 748 -11.94 -49.38 7.34
C ALA A 748 -13.02 -50.19 8.05
N MET A 749 -14.03 -49.50 8.57
CA MET A 749 -15.20 -50.08 9.25
C MET A 749 -16.48 -49.49 8.69
N THR A 750 -17.48 -50.33 8.39
CA THR A 750 -18.81 -49.89 7.95
C THR A 750 -19.85 -50.13 9.04
N PHE A 751 -20.69 -49.13 9.29
CA PHE A 751 -21.93 -49.28 10.04
C PHE A 751 -23.12 -49.43 9.08
N LEU A 752 -24.04 -50.32 9.42
CA LEU A 752 -25.20 -50.67 8.62
C LEU A 752 -26.46 -50.29 9.41
N LEU A 753 -27.19 -49.29 8.93
CA LEU A 753 -28.37 -48.75 9.61
C LEU A 753 -29.63 -49.34 8.95
N THR A 754 -30.54 -49.87 9.77
CA THR A 754 -31.84 -50.39 9.32
C THR A 754 -32.92 -50.12 10.37
N GLY A 755 -34.12 -49.70 9.98
CA GLY A 755 -35.13 -49.25 10.94
C GLY A 755 -36.47 -48.80 10.35
N GLN A 756 -37.04 -47.74 10.95
CA GLN A 756 -38.19 -46.97 10.46
C GLN A 756 -38.11 -45.50 10.91
N GLY A 757 -38.84 -44.61 10.22
CA GLY A 757 -38.72 -43.15 10.37
C GLY A 757 -37.56 -42.61 9.53
N THR A 758 -37.31 -41.30 9.58
CA THR A 758 -36.12 -40.69 8.94
C THR A 758 -35.60 -39.46 9.68
N ARG A 759 -34.30 -39.21 9.51
CA ARG A 759 -33.61 -37.96 9.82
C ARG A 759 -32.73 -37.65 8.60
N SER A 760 -32.87 -36.45 8.04
CA SER A 760 -32.04 -35.99 6.91
C SER A 760 -30.72 -35.44 7.45
N ALA A 761 -29.61 -36.00 6.99
CA ALA A 761 -28.26 -35.58 7.32
C ALA A 761 -27.51 -35.07 6.09
N GLU A 762 -26.46 -34.30 6.31
CA GLU A 762 -25.50 -33.92 5.26
C GLU A 762 -24.78 -35.16 4.70
N SER A 763 -24.90 -35.38 3.39
CA SER A 763 -24.10 -36.37 2.65
C SER A 763 -22.72 -35.81 2.28
N PHE A 764 -21.84 -36.67 1.77
CA PHE A 764 -20.55 -36.27 1.21
C PHE A 764 -20.71 -35.31 0.02
N GLU A 765 -21.72 -35.53 -0.82
CA GLU A 765 -22.05 -34.70 -1.97
C GLU A 765 -22.65 -33.34 -1.57
N GLY A 766 -23.56 -33.34 -0.59
CA GLY A 766 -24.24 -32.13 -0.06
C GLY A 766 -23.27 -31.17 0.59
N ALA A 767 -22.46 -31.66 1.54
CA ALA A 767 -21.49 -30.87 2.28
C ALA A 767 -20.41 -30.23 1.38
N GLY A 768 -20.09 -30.84 0.24
CA GLY A 768 -19.20 -30.31 -0.79
C GLY A 768 -17.77 -30.02 -0.31
N ASN A 769 -17.48 -28.75 0.04
CA ASN A 769 -16.17 -28.34 0.57
C ASN A 769 -16.16 -28.27 2.12
N ASN A 770 -17.32 -28.31 2.76
CA ASN A 770 -17.47 -28.16 4.21
C ASN A 770 -17.20 -29.50 4.89
N ALA A 771 -15.93 -29.89 4.96
CA ALA A 771 -15.51 -31.18 5.47
C ALA A 771 -15.96 -31.48 6.92
N ASP A 772 -16.37 -30.46 7.69
CA ASP A 772 -16.93 -30.61 9.05
C ASP A 772 -18.42 -31.00 9.06
N GLN A 773 -19.15 -30.86 7.94
CA GLN A 773 -20.59 -31.17 7.87
C GLN A 773 -20.89 -32.67 7.68
N VAL A 774 -20.05 -33.39 6.91
CA VAL A 774 -20.22 -34.84 6.67
C VAL A 774 -20.22 -35.64 7.96
N ALA A 775 -20.76 -36.86 7.93
CA ALA A 775 -20.73 -37.73 9.10
C ALA A 775 -19.30 -38.04 9.58
N HIS A 776 -19.10 -38.03 10.91
CA HIS A 776 -17.80 -38.28 11.54
C HIS A 776 -17.87 -39.37 12.61
N LEU A 777 -17.03 -40.39 12.49
CA LEU A 777 -16.81 -41.38 13.54
C LEU A 777 -15.80 -40.85 14.57
N TYR A 778 -16.27 -40.67 15.80
CA TYR A 778 -15.45 -40.42 16.98
C TYR A 778 -15.22 -41.74 17.72
N VAL A 779 -13.97 -42.03 18.12
CA VAL A 779 -13.61 -43.21 18.91
C VAL A 779 -12.63 -42.82 20.02
N VAL A 780 -13.07 -42.90 21.27
CA VAL A 780 -12.21 -42.79 22.45
C VAL A 780 -11.70 -44.19 22.79
N TYR A 781 -10.38 -44.36 22.87
CA TYR A 781 -9.79 -45.66 23.18
C TYR A 781 -8.56 -45.54 24.08
N THR A 782 -8.21 -46.63 24.74
CA THR A 782 -6.90 -46.82 25.37
C THR A 782 -6.14 -47.91 24.63
N ASN A 783 -4.81 -47.85 24.64
CA ASN A 783 -3.98 -48.91 24.09
C ASN A 783 -4.27 -50.26 24.77
N ALA A 784 -3.98 -51.37 24.08
CA ALA A 784 -4.13 -52.71 24.66
C ALA A 784 -3.27 -52.85 25.92
N ASP A 785 -3.80 -53.49 26.97
CA ASP A 785 -3.03 -53.82 28.18
C ASP A 785 -1.82 -54.67 27.79
N THR A 786 -0.62 -54.09 27.83
CA THR A 786 0.65 -54.76 27.50
C THR A 786 1.14 -55.71 28.59
N THR A 787 0.28 -56.06 29.56
CA THR A 787 0.58 -57.07 30.57
C THR A 787 0.73 -58.43 29.89
N THR A 788 1.97 -58.82 29.64
CA THR A 788 2.35 -60.17 29.25
C THR A 788 1.58 -61.20 30.06
N PRO A 789 0.88 -62.16 29.43
CA PRO A 789 0.52 -63.40 30.10
C PRO A 789 1.80 -63.99 30.68
N GLY A 790 1.88 -64.09 32.00
CA GLY A 790 3.07 -64.63 32.66
C GLY A 790 3.38 -66.03 32.14
N ASP A 791 4.66 -66.33 31.94
CA ASP A 791 5.13 -67.59 31.36
C ASP A 791 4.35 -68.79 31.90
N GLY A 792 3.74 -69.54 30.97
CA GLY A 792 2.99 -70.74 31.27
C GLY A 792 3.89 -71.81 31.88
N GLY A 793 4.01 -71.81 33.21
CA GLY A 793 4.64 -72.88 33.96
C GLY A 793 4.01 -74.22 33.57
N THR A 794 4.86 -75.17 33.15
CA THR A 794 4.44 -76.52 32.74
C THR A 794 3.51 -77.19 33.76
N PRO A 795 2.52 -78.00 33.33
CA PRO A 795 1.48 -78.53 34.22
C PRO A 795 2.02 -79.31 35.43
N GLY A 796 1.90 -78.71 36.62
CA GLY A 796 2.08 -79.38 37.91
C GLY A 796 0.86 -80.21 38.27
N ASN A 797 1.05 -81.50 38.52
CA ASN A 797 -0.04 -82.44 38.78
C ASN A 797 -0.59 -82.34 40.22
N GLY A 798 -1.87 -81.99 40.36
CA GLY A 798 -2.73 -82.33 41.49
C GLY A 798 -2.55 -81.60 42.84
N GLY A 799 -3.55 -80.80 43.24
CA GLY A 799 -3.67 -80.29 44.62
C GLY A 799 -4.88 -79.35 44.82
N THR A 800 -5.78 -79.69 45.75
CA THR A 800 -6.98 -78.91 46.13
C THR A 800 -6.67 -77.81 47.17
N PRO A 801 -7.60 -76.85 47.43
CA PRO A 801 -7.22 -75.45 47.69
C PRO A 801 -6.93 -75.06 49.15
N GLY A 802 -6.18 -73.96 49.31
CA GLY A 802 -5.92 -73.24 50.57
C GLY A 802 -6.28 -71.75 50.46
N ASN A 803 -6.57 -71.12 51.60
CA ASN A 803 -7.34 -69.86 51.69
C ASN A 803 -6.54 -68.68 52.29
N GLY A 804 -6.74 -67.46 51.76
CA GLY A 804 -6.60 -66.18 52.48
C GLY A 804 -5.23 -65.51 52.53
N GLY A 805 -5.19 -64.19 52.24
CA GLY A 805 -4.05 -63.31 52.61
C GLY A 805 -3.84 -62.07 51.72
N THR A 806 -4.26 -60.91 52.19
CA THR A 806 -3.74 -59.57 51.78
C THR A 806 -3.04 -58.91 52.99
N PRO A 807 -2.35 -57.76 52.85
CA PRO A 807 -1.34 -57.38 51.85
C PRO A 807 -0.01 -56.93 52.53
N GLY A 808 1.04 -56.66 51.74
CA GLY A 808 2.33 -56.12 52.24
C GLY A 808 2.80 -54.88 51.48
N ASN A 809 3.26 -53.84 52.18
CA ASN A 809 3.54 -52.51 51.64
C ASN A 809 5.01 -52.09 51.82
N GLY A 810 5.55 -51.29 50.89
CA GLY A 810 6.65 -50.34 51.12
C GLY A 810 8.06 -50.78 50.69
N GLY A 811 8.69 -49.98 49.82
CA GLY A 811 10.13 -50.10 49.52
C GLY A 811 10.65 -49.30 48.31
N THR A 812 11.08 -48.07 48.52
CA THR A 812 11.96 -47.28 47.63
C THR A 812 13.07 -46.63 48.49
N PRO A 813 14.18 -46.09 47.92
CA PRO A 813 14.78 -46.26 46.59
C PRO A 813 16.26 -46.70 46.64
N GLY A 814 16.91 -46.90 45.48
CA GLY A 814 18.37 -47.10 45.38
C GLY A 814 18.95 -46.50 44.09
N ASN A 815 20.03 -45.72 44.20
CA ASN A 815 20.65 -44.96 43.11
C ASN A 815 22.08 -45.44 42.83
N GLY A 816 22.53 -45.36 41.56
CA GLY A 816 23.94 -45.27 41.16
C GLY A 816 24.46 -46.37 40.23
N GLY A 817 25.08 -45.97 39.10
CA GLY A 817 25.95 -46.85 38.31
C GLY A 817 26.11 -46.56 36.82
N THR A 818 26.94 -45.59 36.43
CA THR A 818 27.77 -45.65 35.20
C THR A 818 29.09 -46.36 35.54
N PRO A 819 29.73 -47.16 34.64
CA PRO A 819 30.44 -46.62 33.46
C PRO A 819 30.61 -47.58 32.25
N GLY A 820 31.26 -47.11 31.16
CA GLY A 820 31.99 -47.99 30.22
C GLY A 820 31.93 -47.59 28.74
N ASN A 821 33.09 -47.38 28.11
CA ASN A 821 33.25 -46.91 26.72
C ASN A 821 34.08 -47.91 25.86
N GLY A 822 33.86 -47.93 24.54
CA GLY A 822 34.89 -48.31 23.55
C GLY A 822 34.47 -49.34 22.47
N GLY A 823 34.60 -48.99 21.18
CA GLY A 823 34.52 -49.98 20.09
C GLY A 823 34.26 -49.49 18.66
N THR A 824 35.21 -48.79 18.03
CA THR A 824 35.38 -48.71 16.55
C THR A 824 36.70 -49.44 16.19
N PRO A 825 36.91 -50.04 14.99
CA PRO A 825 36.84 -49.31 13.70
C PRO A 825 36.45 -50.12 12.42
N GLY A 826 36.23 -49.40 11.32
CA GLY A 826 36.16 -49.96 9.95
C GLY A 826 35.97 -48.85 8.89
N ASN A 827 36.99 -48.57 8.08
CA ASN A 827 37.04 -47.47 7.10
C ASN A 827 37.39 -47.99 5.70
N GLY A 828 36.92 -47.33 4.62
CA GLY A 828 37.45 -47.55 3.27
C GLY A 828 36.53 -47.15 2.11
N GLY A 829 36.72 -45.95 1.54
CA GLY A 829 36.06 -45.54 0.29
C GLY A 829 36.25 -44.05 -0.06
N THR A 830 37.39 -43.68 -0.66
CA THR A 830 37.75 -42.31 -1.09
C THR A 830 37.62 -42.11 -2.63
N PRO A 831 37.71 -40.88 -3.17
CA PRO A 831 36.72 -40.44 -4.18
C PRO A 831 37.25 -40.31 -5.63
N GLY A 832 36.31 -40.19 -6.57
CA GLY A 832 36.58 -39.77 -7.96
C GLY A 832 36.33 -38.27 -8.17
N ASN A 833 37.33 -37.56 -8.69
CA ASN A 833 37.26 -36.14 -9.04
C ASN A 833 36.88 -35.96 -10.52
N GLY A 834 35.98 -35.01 -10.82
CA GLY A 834 35.57 -34.64 -12.18
C GLY A 834 35.22 -33.15 -12.26
N SER A 835 36.07 -32.36 -12.91
CA SER A 835 35.95 -30.91 -13.06
C SER A 835 34.94 -30.50 -14.16
N GLY A 836 34.14 -29.46 -13.92
CA GLY A 836 33.30 -28.87 -14.98
C GLY A 836 32.38 -27.72 -14.53
N THR A 837 32.92 -26.49 -14.46
CA THR A 837 32.27 -25.15 -14.55
C THR A 837 31.03 -24.79 -13.69
N PRO A 838 30.97 -23.58 -13.09
CA PRO A 838 29.81 -23.15 -12.30
C PRO A 838 28.64 -22.70 -13.18
N GLY A 839 27.41 -23.08 -12.83
CA GLY A 839 26.23 -22.79 -13.63
C GLY A 839 24.89 -22.82 -12.88
N ASN A 840 24.44 -21.62 -12.49
CA ASN A 840 23.05 -21.18 -12.30
C ASN A 840 22.21 -21.76 -11.13
N GLY A 841 21.19 -20.99 -10.74
CA GLY A 841 20.42 -21.13 -9.50
C GLY A 841 19.69 -22.47 -9.32
N GLY A 842 19.55 -22.88 -8.06
CA GLY A 842 18.94 -24.15 -7.68
C GLY A 842 17.47 -24.25 -8.06
N THR A 843 17.10 -25.30 -8.80
CA THR A 843 15.71 -25.69 -9.02
C THR A 843 15.02 -25.98 -7.68
N PRO A 844 13.78 -25.49 -7.44
CA PRO A 844 13.04 -25.83 -6.23
C PRO A 844 12.91 -27.33 -6.01
N VAL A 845 13.06 -27.79 -4.77
CA VAL A 845 12.73 -29.16 -4.39
C VAL A 845 11.22 -29.34 -4.56
N ILE A 846 10.81 -30.25 -5.46
CA ILE A 846 9.38 -30.51 -5.70
C ILE A 846 8.85 -31.33 -4.51
N PRO A 847 7.89 -30.80 -3.72
CA PRO A 847 7.32 -31.50 -2.59
C PRO A 847 6.35 -32.60 -3.06
N ALA A 848 6.00 -33.52 -2.16
CA ALA A 848 4.97 -34.50 -2.46
C ALA A 848 3.62 -33.80 -2.66
N ASN A 849 2.94 -34.04 -3.79
CA ASN A 849 1.65 -33.41 -4.06
C ASN A 849 0.60 -33.97 -3.07
N PRO A 850 -0.06 -33.12 -2.25
CA PRO A 850 -1.04 -33.58 -1.26
C PRO A 850 -2.37 -34.02 -1.90
N PHE A 851 -2.61 -33.66 -3.16
CA PHE A 851 -3.89 -33.87 -3.82
C PHE A 851 -3.87 -35.09 -4.75
N LYS A 852 -4.83 -35.99 -4.57
CA LYS A 852 -4.89 -37.32 -5.21
C LYS A 852 -5.54 -37.31 -6.59
N ASP A 853 -6.31 -36.27 -6.89
CA ASP A 853 -7.00 -36.02 -8.16
C ASP A 853 -6.13 -35.30 -9.20
N VAL A 854 -4.89 -34.96 -8.83
CA VAL A 854 -3.84 -34.50 -9.76
C VAL A 854 -3.17 -35.73 -10.38
N ASP A 855 -3.96 -36.45 -11.19
CA ASP A 855 -3.53 -37.66 -11.89
C ASP A 855 -2.69 -37.35 -13.16
N SER A 856 -2.40 -38.37 -13.97
CA SER A 856 -1.59 -38.25 -15.18
C SER A 856 -2.20 -37.38 -16.28
N HIS A 857 -3.50 -37.03 -16.21
CA HIS A 857 -4.10 -36.02 -17.09
C HIS A 857 -3.58 -34.60 -16.79
N TYR A 858 -3.11 -34.37 -15.55
CA TYR A 858 -2.64 -33.09 -15.04
C TYR A 858 -1.13 -33.06 -14.72
N ASP A 859 -0.35 -34.04 -15.20
CA ASP A 859 1.11 -34.08 -15.02
C ASP A 859 1.80 -32.76 -15.46
N TRP A 860 1.22 -32.01 -16.41
CA TRP A 860 1.72 -30.70 -16.86
C TRP A 860 1.54 -29.54 -15.85
N ALA A 861 0.66 -29.69 -14.86
CA ALA A 861 0.40 -28.74 -13.77
C ALA A 861 0.80 -29.29 -12.39
N LYS A 862 1.18 -30.56 -12.30
CA LYS A 862 1.36 -31.30 -11.05
C LYS A 862 2.41 -30.69 -10.12
N ASP A 863 3.55 -30.28 -10.67
CA ASP A 863 4.63 -29.65 -9.91
C ASP A 863 4.25 -28.24 -9.46
N ALA A 864 3.56 -27.49 -10.31
CA ALA A 864 3.01 -26.17 -9.97
C ALA A 864 2.02 -26.26 -8.80
N ILE A 865 1.11 -27.23 -8.85
CA ILE A 865 0.13 -27.46 -7.80
C ILE A 865 0.83 -27.87 -6.50
N ALA A 866 1.81 -28.78 -6.55
CA ALA A 866 2.53 -29.24 -5.38
C ALA A 866 3.34 -28.12 -4.70
N VAL A 867 4.13 -27.36 -5.47
CA VAL A 867 4.97 -26.27 -4.93
C VAL A 867 4.12 -25.13 -4.38
N LEU A 868 3.07 -24.69 -5.08
CA LEU A 868 2.24 -23.59 -4.60
C LEU A 868 1.41 -23.97 -3.36
N ALA A 869 1.05 -25.25 -3.20
CA ALA A 869 0.35 -25.74 -2.01
C ALA A 869 1.28 -25.82 -0.80
N ASP A 870 2.52 -26.30 -0.97
CA ASP A 870 3.58 -26.26 0.04
C ASP A 870 3.90 -24.82 0.51
N LYS A 871 3.72 -23.84 -0.38
CA LYS A 871 3.88 -22.41 -0.07
C LYS A 871 2.60 -21.74 0.48
N GLY A 872 1.49 -22.46 0.65
CA GLY A 872 0.20 -21.91 1.13
C GLY A 872 -0.48 -20.92 0.17
N ILE A 873 0.04 -20.79 -1.05
CA ILE A 873 -0.47 -19.86 -2.09
C ILE A 873 -1.78 -20.39 -2.67
N ILE A 874 -1.90 -21.71 -2.80
CA ILE A 874 -3.11 -22.37 -3.30
C ILE A 874 -3.59 -23.42 -2.30
N ASN A 875 -4.91 -23.46 -2.09
CA ASN A 875 -5.57 -24.48 -1.30
C ASN A 875 -6.30 -25.47 -2.21
N GLY A 876 -6.38 -26.73 -1.79
CA GLY A 876 -7.30 -27.70 -2.38
C GLY A 876 -8.76 -27.31 -2.15
N THR A 877 -9.68 -27.96 -2.86
CA THR A 877 -11.11 -27.93 -2.49
C THR A 877 -11.36 -28.78 -1.24
N THR A 878 -10.51 -29.76 -0.97
CA THR A 878 -10.36 -30.45 0.32
C THR A 878 -8.87 -30.61 0.65
N SER A 879 -8.54 -31.22 1.80
CA SER A 879 -7.15 -31.54 2.16
C SER A 879 -6.44 -32.51 1.21
N THR A 880 -7.17 -33.28 0.38
CA THR A 880 -6.59 -34.23 -0.59
C THR A 880 -7.17 -34.15 -2.01
N THR A 881 -7.96 -33.11 -2.31
CA THR A 881 -8.57 -32.86 -3.63
C THR A 881 -8.29 -31.44 -4.08
N PHE A 882 -7.75 -31.24 -5.27
CA PHE A 882 -7.47 -29.92 -5.84
C PHE A 882 -8.56 -29.41 -6.79
N ALA A 883 -9.36 -30.31 -7.37
CA ALA A 883 -10.30 -30.08 -8.46
C ALA A 883 -9.65 -29.38 -9.69
N PRO A 884 -8.57 -29.93 -10.27
CA PRO A 884 -7.76 -29.26 -11.29
C PRO A 884 -8.54 -28.78 -12.52
N GLY A 885 -9.54 -29.53 -12.97
CA GLY A 885 -10.40 -29.19 -14.11
C GLY A 885 -11.57 -28.24 -13.80
N LYS A 886 -11.83 -27.91 -12.51
CA LYS A 886 -12.92 -27.01 -12.12
C LYS A 886 -12.57 -25.57 -12.51
N GLN A 887 -13.54 -24.82 -13.03
CA GLN A 887 -13.37 -23.39 -13.33
C GLN A 887 -13.16 -22.61 -12.04
N ILE A 888 -12.29 -21.60 -12.06
CA ILE A 888 -11.98 -20.78 -10.89
C ILE A 888 -12.78 -19.48 -10.86
N THR A 889 -13.20 -19.05 -9.67
CA THR A 889 -13.90 -17.78 -9.48
C THR A 889 -12.93 -16.59 -9.51
N ARG A 890 -13.46 -15.38 -9.76
CA ARG A 890 -12.70 -14.13 -9.68
C ARG A 890 -12.14 -13.90 -8.27
N ALA A 891 -12.88 -14.26 -7.23
CA ALA A 891 -12.44 -14.15 -5.84
C ALA A 891 -11.31 -15.12 -5.49
N ASP A 892 -11.45 -16.41 -5.81
CA ASP A 892 -10.42 -17.43 -5.54
C ASP A 892 -9.08 -17.06 -6.20
N PHE A 893 -9.13 -16.53 -7.42
CA PHE A 893 -7.94 -16.07 -8.13
C PHE A 893 -7.28 -14.85 -7.46
N MET A 894 -8.06 -13.91 -6.92
CA MET A 894 -7.53 -12.78 -6.14
C MET A 894 -6.93 -13.22 -4.80
N GLU A 895 -7.55 -14.17 -4.10
CA GLU A 895 -6.95 -14.82 -2.91
C GLU A 895 -5.58 -15.41 -3.23
N MET A 896 -5.47 -16.21 -4.30
CA MET A 896 -4.18 -16.80 -4.72
C MET A 896 -3.15 -15.73 -5.11
N LEU A 897 -3.56 -14.65 -5.79
CA LEU A 897 -2.66 -13.58 -6.23
C LEU A 897 -2.18 -12.70 -5.07
N VAL A 898 -3.06 -12.38 -4.11
CA VAL A 898 -2.72 -11.67 -2.87
C VAL A 898 -1.71 -12.46 -2.04
N ARG A 899 -1.94 -13.77 -1.86
CA ARG A 899 -1.00 -14.66 -1.13
C ARG A 899 0.33 -14.84 -1.87
N MET A 900 0.28 -15.04 -3.19
CA MET A 900 1.47 -15.19 -4.05
C MET A 900 2.43 -13.99 -3.93
N LEU A 901 1.87 -12.78 -3.86
CA LEU A 901 2.65 -11.54 -3.93
C LEU A 901 2.84 -10.85 -2.58
N ASP A 902 2.23 -11.38 -1.51
CA ASP A 902 2.14 -10.78 -0.17
C ASP A 902 1.57 -9.34 -0.21
N LEU A 903 0.46 -9.17 -0.94
CA LEU A 903 -0.18 -7.85 -1.12
C LEU A 903 -0.83 -7.38 0.19
N LYS A 904 -0.55 -6.14 0.59
CA LYS A 904 -1.04 -5.53 1.84
C LYS A 904 -1.47 -4.09 1.59
N ALA A 905 -2.64 -3.72 2.11
CA ALA A 905 -3.17 -2.36 2.12
C ALA A 905 -4.28 -2.22 3.18
N ASP A 906 -4.54 -0.99 3.64
CA ASP A 906 -5.62 -0.72 4.60
C ASP A 906 -6.99 -0.83 3.93
N VAL A 907 -7.79 -1.82 4.34
CA VAL A 907 -9.13 -2.06 3.80
C VAL A 907 -10.13 -1.10 4.43
N THR A 908 -10.20 0.12 3.88
CA THR A 908 -11.12 1.18 4.29
C THR A 908 -12.45 1.17 3.52
N SER A 909 -12.50 0.51 2.37
CA SER A 909 -13.72 0.31 1.56
C SER A 909 -13.61 -0.96 0.71
N ASN A 910 -14.75 -1.45 0.20
CA ASN A 910 -14.81 -2.64 -0.65
C ASN A 910 -15.82 -2.44 -1.82
N PHE A 911 -16.00 -3.45 -2.67
CA PHE A 911 -17.04 -3.45 -3.71
C PHE A 911 -18.45 -3.62 -3.10
N SER A 912 -19.48 -3.13 -3.79
CA SER A 912 -20.87 -3.12 -3.30
C SER A 912 -21.46 -4.53 -3.11
N ASP A 913 -20.93 -5.52 -3.83
CA ASP A 913 -21.32 -6.91 -3.81
C ASP A 913 -20.45 -7.81 -2.90
N VAL A 914 -19.56 -7.20 -2.09
CA VAL A 914 -18.62 -7.89 -1.20
C VAL A 914 -18.94 -7.56 0.27
N LYS A 915 -19.33 -8.58 1.05
CA LYS A 915 -19.73 -8.43 2.45
C LYS A 915 -18.56 -8.68 3.39
N SER A 916 -18.54 -8.04 4.57
CA SER A 916 -17.51 -8.25 5.59
C SER A 916 -17.41 -9.67 6.14
N SER A 917 -18.43 -10.51 5.90
CA SER A 917 -18.46 -11.94 6.24
C SER A 917 -17.98 -12.87 5.11
N ASP A 918 -17.72 -12.36 3.89
CA ASP A 918 -17.22 -13.18 2.79
C ASP A 918 -15.72 -13.47 3.00
N TYR A 919 -15.28 -14.71 2.77
CA TYR A 919 -13.87 -15.10 2.97
C TYR A 919 -12.88 -14.26 2.16
N TYR A 920 -13.30 -13.78 0.98
CA TYR A 920 -12.52 -12.94 0.08
C TYR A 920 -12.59 -11.43 0.40
N TYR A 921 -13.27 -11.00 1.49
CA TYR A 921 -13.41 -9.59 1.83
C TYR A 921 -12.06 -8.89 1.91
N GLN A 922 -11.11 -9.50 2.62
CA GLN A 922 -9.78 -8.91 2.84
C GLN A 922 -8.99 -8.82 1.52
N ALA A 923 -8.90 -9.90 0.74
CA ALA A 923 -8.18 -9.88 -0.54
C ALA A 923 -8.78 -8.87 -1.52
N LEU A 924 -10.11 -8.81 -1.66
CA LEU A 924 -10.76 -7.85 -2.56
C LEU A 924 -10.65 -6.40 -2.08
N GLY A 925 -10.65 -6.17 -0.77
CA GLY A 925 -10.33 -4.87 -0.18
C GLY A 925 -8.90 -4.43 -0.52
N VAL A 926 -7.93 -5.33 -0.37
CA VAL A 926 -6.51 -5.06 -0.69
C VAL A 926 -6.31 -4.77 -2.17
N VAL A 927 -6.80 -5.63 -3.09
CA VAL A 927 -6.60 -5.39 -4.53
C VAL A 927 -7.37 -4.17 -5.05
N LYS A 928 -8.42 -3.74 -4.35
CA LYS A 928 -9.12 -2.48 -4.62
C LYS A 928 -8.34 -1.27 -4.14
N ALA A 929 -7.86 -1.29 -2.89
CA ALA A 929 -7.05 -0.22 -2.31
C ALA A 929 -5.72 -0.01 -3.09
N LEU A 930 -5.17 -1.09 -3.64
CA LEU A 930 -3.98 -1.09 -4.49
C LEU A 930 -4.26 -0.77 -5.99
N GLY A 931 -5.51 -0.52 -6.39
CA GLY A 931 -5.86 -0.22 -7.80
C GLY A 931 -5.71 -1.37 -8.80
N ILE A 932 -5.40 -2.58 -8.34
CA ILE A 932 -5.23 -3.79 -9.17
C ILE A 932 -6.60 -4.20 -9.76
N ALA A 933 -7.65 -4.14 -8.94
CA ALA A 933 -9.02 -4.45 -9.33
C ALA A 933 -9.91 -3.19 -9.30
N ASN A 934 -10.47 -2.82 -10.45
CA ASN A 934 -11.40 -1.69 -10.59
C ASN A 934 -12.88 -2.13 -10.69
N GLY A 935 -13.17 -3.41 -10.45
CA GLY A 935 -14.51 -3.97 -10.57
C GLY A 935 -14.93 -4.28 -12.02
N THR A 936 -16.23 -4.50 -12.23
CA THR A 936 -16.87 -4.76 -13.53
C THR A 936 -17.77 -3.61 -14.02
N GLY A 937 -17.90 -2.55 -13.22
CA GLY A 937 -18.90 -1.48 -13.38
C GLY A 937 -19.66 -1.27 -12.06
N ASP A 938 -20.31 -0.11 -11.89
CA ASP A 938 -21.24 0.20 -10.79
C ASP A 938 -20.75 -0.14 -9.36
N ASN A 939 -19.43 -0.09 -9.15
CA ASN A 939 -18.73 -0.47 -7.91
C ASN A 939 -18.82 -1.95 -7.52
N GLU A 940 -19.25 -2.84 -8.41
CA GLU A 940 -19.30 -4.30 -8.23
C GLU A 940 -18.01 -5.00 -8.72
N PHE A 941 -17.69 -6.19 -8.18
CA PHE A 941 -16.56 -7.02 -8.63
C PHE A 941 -16.98 -8.35 -9.27
N ASN A 942 -18.19 -8.82 -9.00
CA ASN A 942 -18.73 -10.14 -9.34
C ASN A 942 -17.84 -11.31 -8.83
N PRO A 943 -17.59 -11.42 -7.50
CA PRO A 943 -16.58 -12.31 -6.92
C PRO A 943 -16.78 -13.79 -7.24
N ARG A 944 -18.05 -14.23 -7.31
CA ARG A 944 -18.41 -15.64 -7.54
C ARG A 944 -18.56 -16.02 -9.03
N ALA A 945 -18.39 -15.07 -9.95
CA ALA A 945 -18.34 -15.37 -11.37
C ALA A 945 -17.01 -16.06 -11.72
N ASN A 946 -17.05 -17.00 -12.67
CA ASN A 946 -15.84 -17.62 -13.20
C ASN A 946 -15.02 -16.58 -13.98
N ILE A 947 -13.69 -16.65 -13.85
CA ILE A 947 -12.78 -15.66 -14.45
C ILE A 947 -12.32 -16.07 -15.85
N SER A 948 -12.40 -15.12 -16.79
CA SER A 948 -11.85 -15.30 -18.13
C SER A 948 -10.32 -15.24 -18.11
N ARG A 949 -9.68 -15.96 -19.04
CA ARG A 949 -8.21 -15.98 -19.15
C ARG A 949 -7.63 -14.60 -19.44
N GLN A 950 -8.32 -13.76 -20.22
CA GLN A 950 -7.89 -12.38 -20.47
C GLN A 950 -7.99 -11.50 -19.20
N ASP A 951 -9.00 -11.68 -18.36
CA ASP A 951 -9.10 -10.94 -17.09
C ASP A 951 -8.01 -11.36 -16.10
N MET A 952 -7.64 -12.66 -16.08
CA MET A 952 -6.49 -13.13 -15.32
C MET A 952 -5.19 -12.45 -15.77
N MET A 953 -4.96 -12.30 -17.08
CA MET A 953 -3.78 -11.62 -17.61
C MET A 953 -3.75 -10.15 -17.21
N VAL A 954 -4.89 -9.44 -17.30
CA VAL A 954 -5.02 -8.02 -16.91
C VAL A 954 -4.76 -7.82 -15.42
N LEU A 955 -5.36 -8.64 -14.56
CA LEU A 955 -5.19 -8.51 -13.11
C LEU A 955 -3.78 -8.92 -12.66
N MET A 956 -3.14 -9.89 -13.32
CA MET A 956 -1.72 -10.21 -13.07
C MET A 956 -0.78 -9.11 -13.58
N SER A 957 -0.99 -8.54 -14.77
CA SER A 957 -0.12 -7.46 -15.27
C SER A 957 -0.21 -6.24 -14.34
N ARG A 958 -1.43 -5.82 -13.95
CA ARG A 958 -1.61 -4.75 -12.96
C ARG A 958 -0.99 -5.05 -11.61
N ALA A 959 -1.07 -6.29 -11.13
CA ALA A 959 -0.39 -6.67 -9.89
C ALA A 959 1.14 -6.60 -10.04
N MET A 960 1.70 -6.83 -11.24
CA MET A 960 3.13 -6.67 -11.51
C MET A 960 3.53 -5.20 -11.63
N GLU A 961 2.75 -4.37 -12.32
CA GLU A 961 2.91 -2.92 -12.38
C GLU A 961 2.92 -2.31 -10.97
N VAL A 962 1.90 -2.62 -10.16
CA VAL A 962 1.74 -2.10 -8.78
C VAL A 962 2.83 -2.59 -7.83
N THR A 963 3.33 -3.81 -7.99
CA THR A 963 4.39 -4.35 -7.11
C THR A 963 5.81 -4.04 -7.60
N GLY A 964 5.99 -3.62 -8.85
CA GLY A 964 7.29 -3.43 -9.50
C GLY A 964 8.12 -4.73 -9.64
N LYS A 965 7.59 -5.90 -9.24
CA LYS A 965 8.35 -7.13 -9.06
C LYS A 965 8.82 -7.78 -10.38
N LEU A 966 8.16 -7.47 -11.50
CA LEU A 966 8.56 -7.87 -12.85
C LEU A 966 8.24 -6.73 -13.82
N ALA A 967 9.16 -6.42 -14.74
CA ALA A 967 8.93 -5.44 -15.79
C ALA A 967 7.91 -5.97 -16.81
N MET A 968 6.76 -5.29 -16.90
CA MET A 968 5.72 -5.53 -17.91
C MET A 968 5.98 -4.60 -19.09
N ASN A 969 6.52 -5.15 -20.19
CA ASN A 969 6.91 -4.40 -21.40
C ASN A 969 6.71 -5.21 -22.68
N GLY A 970 5.60 -5.96 -22.76
CA GLY A 970 5.25 -6.75 -23.93
C GLY A 970 4.76 -5.91 -25.10
N ASP A 971 5.45 -5.99 -26.24
CA ASP A 971 4.94 -5.44 -27.50
C ASP A 971 3.75 -6.29 -27.99
N PRO A 972 2.60 -5.71 -28.37
CA PRO A 972 1.49 -6.44 -29.01
C PRO A 972 1.89 -7.30 -30.23
N ALA A 973 3.05 -7.08 -30.83
CA ALA A 973 3.68 -7.95 -31.83
C ALA A 973 4.03 -9.35 -31.31
N GLU A 974 4.30 -9.53 -30.01
CA GLU A 974 4.51 -10.84 -29.38
C GLU A 974 3.26 -11.74 -29.52
N LEU A 975 2.07 -11.14 -29.61
CA LEU A 975 0.81 -11.86 -29.83
C LEU A 975 0.66 -12.43 -31.26
N ASN A 976 1.53 -12.05 -32.21
CA ASN A 976 1.46 -12.53 -33.61
C ASN A 976 1.55 -14.05 -33.75
N GLY A 977 2.13 -14.75 -32.76
CA GLY A 977 2.19 -16.22 -32.73
C GLY A 977 0.84 -16.91 -32.46
N PHE A 978 -0.19 -16.17 -32.02
CA PHE A 978 -1.47 -16.74 -31.59
C PHE A 978 -2.60 -16.49 -32.58
N LYS A 979 -3.26 -17.58 -33.00
CA LYS A 979 -4.28 -17.59 -34.06
C LYS A 979 -5.58 -16.89 -33.68
N ASP A 980 -5.83 -16.74 -32.38
CA ASP A 980 -7.05 -16.19 -31.81
C ASP A 980 -6.84 -14.85 -31.10
N LYS A 981 -5.69 -14.18 -31.31
CA LYS A 981 -5.40 -12.85 -30.73
C LYS A 981 -6.50 -11.81 -31.00
N SER A 982 -7.23 -11.92 -32.13
CA SER A 982 -8.36 -11.07 -32.47
C SER A 982 -9.62 -11.28 -31.61
N LYS A 983 -9.61 -12.25 -30.69
CA LYS A 983 -10.65 -12.45 -29.68
C LYS A 983 -10.34 -11.76 -28.34
N LEU A 984 -9.14 -11.23 -28.15
CA LEU A 984 -8.84 -10.39 -26.98
C LEU A 984 -9.72 -9.14 -27.03
N ALA A 985 -10.33 -8.78 -25.90
CA ALA A 985 -10.91 -7.45 -25.77
C ALA A 985 -9.79 -6.38 -25.78
N PRO A 986 -10.05 -5.16 -26.28
CA PRO A 986 -9.03 -4.11 -26.37
C PRO A 986 -8.29 -3.83 -25.05
N TYR A 987 -9.00 -3.86 -23.92
CA TYR A 987 -8.42 -3.63 -22.59
C TYR A 987 -7.42 -4.70 -22.11
N ALA A 988 -7.34 -5.84 -22.82
CA ALA A 988 -6.51 -6.98 -22.43
C ALA A 988 -5.37 -7.25 -23.42
N VAL A 989 -5.19 -6.42 -24.46
CA VAL A 989 -4.16 -6.64 -25.48
C VAL A 989 -2.76 -6.50 -24.88
N ASP A 990 -2.50 -5.39 -24.19
CA ASP A 990 -1.16 -5.08 -23.67
C ASP A 990 -0.79 -6.05 -22.54
N ALA A 991 -1.69 -6.26 -21.57
CA ALA A 991 -1.52 -7.26 -20.52
C ALA A 991 -1.34 -8.69 -21.04
N ALA A 992 -1.97 -9.07 -22.16
CA ALA A 992 -1.71 -10.37 -22.78
C ALA A 992 -0.30 -10.42 -23.41
N ALA A 993 0.16 -9.31 -24.01
CA ALA A 993 1.51 -9.21 -24.54
C ALA A 993 2.56 -9.29 -23.43
N ASP A 994 2.36 -8.61 -22.29
CA ASP A 994 3.21 -8.69 -21.10
C ASP A 994 3.35 -10.12 -20.58
N MET A 995 2.21 -10.78 -20.35
CA MET A 995 2.18 -12.14 -19.82
C MET A 995 2.81 -13.16 -20.79
N VAL A 996 2.73 -12.92 -22.10
CA VAL A 996 3.42 -13.71 -23.13
C VAL A 996 4.92 -13.42 -23.13
N LYS A 997 5.32 -12.14 -23.08
CA LYS A 997 6.72 -11.69 -23.07
C LYS A 997 7.49 -12.23 -21.86
N ALA A 998 6.86 -12.17 -20.68
CA ALA A 998 7.39 -12.73 -19.44
C ALA A 998 7.42 -14.28 -19.44
N GLY A 999 6.76 -14.94 -20.39
CA GLY A 999 6.66 -16.40 -20.47
C GLY A 999 5.71 -17.04 -19.46
N ILE A 1000 4.91 -16.23 -18.74
CA ILE A 1000 3.86 -16.65 -17.82
C ILE A 1000 2.73 -17.34 -18.60
N VAL A 1001 2.29 -16.72 -19.70
CA VAL A 1001 1.32 -17.27 -20.65
C VAL A 1001 2.06 -17.77 -21.89
N GLN A 1002 1.81 -19.01 -22.26
CA GLN A 1002 2.42 -19.66 -23.45
C GLN A 1002 1.35 -20.16 -24.44
N GLY A 1003 0.07 -20.02 -24.09
CA GLY A 1003 -1.06 -20.61 -24.80
C GLY A 1003 -1.00 -22.13 -24.90
N SER A 1004 -1.81 -22.71 -25.78
CA SER A 1004 -1.79 -24.11 -26.16
C SER A 1004 -1.94 -24.21 -27.68
N ALA A 1005 -1.03 -24.92 -28.37
CA ALA A 1005 -1.05 -25.10 -29.83
C ALA A 1005 -1.26 -23.81 -30.66
N SER A 1006 -0.62 -22.70 -30.25
CA SER A 1006 -0.77 -21.34 -30.83
C SER A 1006 -2.17 -20.71 -30.64
N VAL A 1007 -2.83 -21.00 -29.51
CA VAL A 1007 -4.14 -20.44 -29.10
C VAL A 1007 -4.06 -19.93 -27.65
N LEU A 1008 -4.54 -18.72 -27.38
CA LEU A 1008 -4.61 -18.13 -26.03
C LEU A 1008 -5.88 -18.51 -25.28
N ASN A 1009 -6.98 -18.67 -26.02
CA ASN A 1009 -8.36 -18.84 -25.55
C ASN A 1009 -8.82 -17.69 -24.62
N PRO A 1010 -8.70 -16.41 -25.03
CA PRO A 1010 -8.78 -15.26 -24.12
C PRO A 1010 -10.14 -15.13 -23.41
N THR A 1011 -11.24 -15.42 -24.10
CA THR A 1011 -12.61 -15.41 -23.55
C THR A 1011 -13.00 -16.70 -22.84
N GLY A 1012 -12.11 -17.70 -22.78
CA GLY A 1012 -12.36 -18.96 -22.09
C GLY A 1012 -12.26 -18.80 -20.58
N GLN A 1013 -13.10 -19.52 -19.84
CA GLN A 1013 -13.02 -19.58 -18.38
C GLN A 1013 -11.80 -20.42 -17.96
N ALA A 1014 -11.00 -19.92 -17.04
CA ALA A 1014 -9.80 -20.62 -16.59
C ALA A 1014 -10.12 -21.74 -15.59
N THR A 1015 -9.42 -22.85 -15.73
CA THR A 1015 -9.44 -23.96 -14.76
C THR A 1015 -8.39 -23.79 -13.67
N ARG A 1016 -8.62 -24.38 -12.49
CA ARG A 1016 -7.71 -24.30 -11.34
C ARG A 1016 -6.28 -24.77 -11.65
N ALA A 1017 -6.11 -25.80 -12.50
CA ALA A 1017 -4.79 -26.24 -12.96
C ALA A 1017 -4.08 -25.22 -13.86
N GLU A 1018 -4.80 -24.54 -14.74
CA GLU A 1018 -4.23 -23.51 -15.62
C GLU A 1018 -3.83 -22.26 -14.82
N THR A 1019 -4.64 -21.88 -13.84
CA THR A 1019 -4.31 -20.80 -12.90
C THR A 1019 -3.11 -21.15 -12.03
N ALA A 1020 -3.02 -22.36 -11.48
CA ALA A 1020 -1.84 -22.83 -10.77
C ALA A 1020 -0.59 -22.76 -11.65
N GLN A 1021 -0.68 -23.15 -12.93
CA GLN A 1021 0.46 -23.09 -13.85
C GLN A 1021 0.90 -21.64 -14.16
N MET A 1022 -0.03 -20.70 -14.28
CA MET A 1022 0.31 -19.28 -14.47
C MET A 1022 0.95 -18.68 -13.22
N ILE A 1023 0.38 -18.92 -12.04
CA ILE A 1023 0.90 -18.44 -10.75
C ILE A 1023 2.26 -19.09 -10.44
N TYR A 1024 2.48 -20.35 -10.81
CA TYR A 1024 3.77 -21.02 -10.62
C TYR A 1024 4.87 -20.48 -11.53
N ARG A 1025 4.54 -20.13 -12.79
CA ARG A 1025 5.50 -19.44 -13.67
C ARG A 1025 5.86 -18.06 -13.15
N LEU A 1026 4.88 -17.32 -12.64
CA LEU A 1026 5.12 -16.07 -11.92
C LEU A 1026 6.03 -16.31 -10.70
N TYR A 1027 5.74 -17.30 -9.86
CA TYR A 1027 6.60 -17.71 -8.75
C TYR A 1027 8.05 -17.97 -9.20
N LEU A 1028 8.26 -18.82 -10.22
CA LEU A 1028 9.60 -19.12 -10.74
C LEU A 1028 10.34 -17.92 -11.35
N LEU A 1029 9.63 -16.89 -11.81
CA LEU A 1029 10.24 -15.65 -12.28
C LEU A 1029 10.67 -14.75 -11.11
N LEU A 1030 9.89 -14.76 -10.01
CA LEU A 1030 10.19 -14.03 -8.77
C LEU A 1030 11.21 -14.72 -7.85
N GLN A 1031 11.83 -15.83 -8.29
CA GLN A 1031 12.95 -16.49 -7.61
C GLN A 1031 14.29 -16.29 -8.35
N LYS A 1032 14.33 -15.44 -9.38
CA LYS A 1032 15.53 -15.14 -10.19
C LYS A 1032 16.05 -13.74 -9.91
#